data_AF-A0A9D9RXR9-F1
#
_entry.id   AF-A0A9D9RXR9-F1
#
_cell.length_a   1.000
_cell.length_b   1.000
_cell.length_c   1.000
_cell.angle_alpha   90.00
_cell.angle_beta   90.00
_cell.angle_gamma   90.00
#
_symmetry.space_group_name_H-M   'P 1'
#
loop_
_entity.id
_entity.type
_entity.pdbx_description
1 polymer ?
#
loop_
_entity_poly.entity_id
_entity_poly.type
_entity_poly.pdbx_seq_one_letter_code
_entity_poly.pdbx_strand_id
1 'polypeptide(L)'
;MARRILILVLALALLTACGSPATATPAASVPHEHEHGKKVVASTSWVGAFALAAGAEEIIVIAPSNIQHPPDYDPKPSDLEAISGADYVLYAGFEGFAPRMQEAVGGSSDKLITVATENSPEAIHKEVTRLGELFGTQDKAAAFLETFDAEYAKLSEEVKAAVGDQKPVVVTQMFVTPWVFFAGLEPAGMYGPMPMTPDELKTLSDAKPTMVFENAHMGGGDPLVEATGAQKVDLINFPGDDMDLLSVFRQNAETLKSAFGGMTGTHGHSHTEYPLTIENCGRSVTFEKAPERVITTWQAPAELLVKLGLGSRIVGTVWNAQFPAPADIADEFDKLPVLSEEGASKEAVFAANPDFILASFLAWDFDAASGAPTLKEVEDAGIRVFGLSDNCTASDHVHIEDMYSDILKIGQIFDVQDKTEALVNDMKARVAAVQEKIAGLPPTKAFFDAGGEGPIGTAGQGLQHDMIVLAGGENIFADYANYYESVSLEEVAARQPEIFVVDTWSDPAYINSRSEWLFTTFSETPAAKDKRFVEIPGIYIYFASIRFADGIEMMAEAFHPEAFAAAPSYPVTIENCGNTLTFDKAPERALVTYQNVAEIMVKLGLTDKIVGVTYGKAYPSPADMPEVDTLNYLTEPGSGSASKEVELSTNPDIVISAYPTYDFDAGQGMATQEEFVAAGAPVYGISAECDKSMPGGTIETVYSDILNLGKIFGVESRAEAVVQEMKGRIAVVQSKVGNLPPVQVAFYDAGEEQIGVYGSGLNSDMIALAGGENVFANETDVYLQVSKEVFAVKTPEIFAVLDYEGAAGVPDEITRAKFLFTTFPNMQASKDKRWVPVSGAAFAAGIRIPDAIESMAKAFHPEAFQ
;
A
#
# COMPACT_ATOMS: atom_id res chain seq x y z
N MET A 1 -20.20 69.84 10.82
CA MET A 1 -21.45 69.96 10.03
C MET A 1 -22.23 68.66 10.13
N ALA A 2 -23.51 68.69 9.74
CA ALA A 2 -24.49 67.60 9.55
C ALA A 2 -24.00 66.14 9.37
N ARG A 3 -24.79 65.08 9.63
CA ARG A 3 -26.02 64.85 10.45
C ARG A 3 -26.30 63.33 10.38
N ARG A 4 -26.73 62.67 11.46
CA ARG A 4 -27.30 61.30 11.38
C ARG A 4 -28.62 61.32 10.60
N ILE A 5 -28.90 60.29 9.81
CA ILE A 5 -30.27 59.91 9.39
C ILE A 5 -30.47 58.40 9.62
N LEU A 6 -31.68 58.08 10.08
CA LEU A 6 -32.25 56.79 10.47
C LEU A 6 -33.74 56.83 10.00
N ILE A 7 -34.51 55.74 10.15
CA ILE A 7 -35.98 55.63 9.94
C ILE A 7 -36.31 55.45 8.43
N LEU A 8 -37.26 54.64 7.94
CA LEU A 8 -38.55 54.08 8.42
C LEU A 8 -38.56 52.52 8.42
N VAL A 9 -39.34 51.74 9.18
CA VAL A 9 -40.71 51.83 9.75
C VAL A 9 -41.86 51.63 8.75
N LEU A 10 -42.55 50.48 8.84
CA LEU A 10 -44.02 50.47 8.77
C LEU A 10 -44.60 49.28 9.57
N ALA A 11 -45.76 49.50 10.17
CA ALA A 11 -46.51 48.49 10.93
C ALA A 11 -47.95 48.43 10.41
N LEU A 12 -48.66 47.33 10.66
CA LEU A 12 -50.12 47.31 10.64
C LEU A 12 -50.65 46.33 11.70
N ALA A 13 -51.76 46.69 12.33
CA ALA A 13 -52.44 45.95 13.39
C ALA A 13 -53.96 46.21 13.31
N LEU A 14 -54.73 45.67 14.28
CA LEU A 14 -56.19 45.83 14.53
C LEU A 14 -57.07 44.72 13.88
N LEU A 15 -58.10 44.13 14.53
CA LEU A 15 -58.79 44.43 15.81
C LEU A 15 -59.62 43.20 16.34
N THR A 16 -59.58 42.94 17.67
CA THR A 16 -60.66 42.45 18.60
C THR A 16 -61.66 41.32 18.21
N ALA A 17 -62.18 40.45 19.09
CA ALA A 17 -62.00 40.06 20.52
C ALA A 17 -62.89 38.79 20.74
N CYS A 18 -63.27 38.25 21.92
CA CYS A 18 -63.17 38.61 23.34
C CYS A 18 -63.43 37.35 24.22
N GLY A 19 -63.06 37.35 25.51
CA GLY A 19 -63.47 36.31 26.50
C GLY A 19 -62.37 35.87 27.48
N SER A 20 -62.54 36.21 28.76
CA SER A 20 -61.67 35.82 29.89
C SER A 20 -62.54 35.08 30.95
N PRO A 21 -62.03 34.60 32.12
CA PRO A 21 -60.66 34.65 32.65
C PRO A 21 -60.15 33.36 33.34
N ALA A 22 -58.82 33.24 33.49
CA ALA A 22 -58.17 32.82 34.75
C ALA A 22 -56.62 32.87 34.61
N THR A 23 -55.99 33.92 35.13
CA THR A 23 -54.54 33.93 35.38
C THR A 23 -54.26 34.49 36.77
N ALA A 24 -53.47 33.73 37.54
CA ALA A 24 -52.84 34.20 38.77
C ALA A 24 -51.32 34.28 38.52
N THR A 25 -50.67 35.30 39.10
CA THR A 25 -49.24 35.61 38.95
C THR A 25 -48.35 34.68 39.80
N PRO A 26 -47.01 34.69 39.63
CA PRO A 26 -46.22 33.46 39.57
C PRO A 26 -45.66 33.00 40.92
N ALA A 27 -45.37 31.70 40.99
CA ALA A 27 -44.49 31.10 41.98
C ALA A 27 -43.35 30.35 41.27
N ALA A 28 -42.21 30.25 41.96
CA ALA A 28 -40.90 29.78 41.51
C ALA A 28 -40.87 28.67 40.43
N SER A 29 -39.94 28.82 39.48
CA SER A 29 -39.47 27.76 38.61
C SER A 29 -38.90 26.60 39.44
N VAL A 30 -39.60 25.47 39.42
CA VAL A 30 -39.01 24.16 39.73
C VAL A 30 -38.29 23.70 38.45
N PRO A 31 -37.06 23.18 38.51
CA PRO A 31 -36.44 22.57 37.33
C PRO A 31 -37.24 21.33 36.95
N HIS A 32 -37.55 21.17 35.65
CA HIS A 32 -37.73 19.82 35.13
C HIS A 32 -36.34 19.22 35.03
N GLU A 33 -36.03 18.26 35.92
CA GLU A 33 -34.96 17.31 35.66
C GLU A 33 -35.35 16.55 34.37
N HIS A 34 -34.45 16.53 33.40
CA HIS A 34 -34.52 15.53 32.35
C HIS A 34 -34.19 14.19 33.02
N GLU A 35 -35.10 13.22 32.96
CA GLU A 35 -34.73 11.83 33.24
C GLU A 35 -33.72 11.42 32.17
N HIS A 36 -32.43 11.41 32.54
CA HIS A 36 -31.40 10.82 31.71
C HIS A 36 -31.67 9.32 31.59
N GLY A 37 -31.58 8.79 30.36
CA GLY A 37 -31.72 7.37 30.09
C GLY A 37 -30.71 6.55 30.88
N LYS A 38 -31.00 5.25 31.05
CA LYS A 38 -30.06 4.34 31.71
C LYS A 38 -28.80 4.18 30.89
N LYS A 39 -27.64 4.42 31.50
CA LYS A 39 -26.35 4.27 30.85
C LYS A 39 -25.99 2.79 30.74
N VAL A 40 -26.07 2.26 29.54
CA VAL A 40 -25.77 0.87 29.20
C VAL A 40 -24.37 0.80 28.59
N VAL A 41 -23.53 -0.10 29.10
CA VAL A 41 -22.26 -0.48 28.47
C VAL A 41 -22.38 -1.91 27.98
N ALA A 42 -22.15 -2.14 26.69
CA ALA A 42 -22.21 -3.45 26.06
C ALA A 42 -20.80 -3.94 25.70
N SER A 43 -20.53 -5.23 25.93
CA SER A 43 -19.24 -5.85 25.59
C SER A 43 -18.91 -5.77 24.10
N THR A 44 -19.91 -5.95 23.24
CA THR A 44 -19.80 -6.08 21.77
C THR A 44 -21.00 -5.41 21.09
N SER A 45 -20.91 -5.13 19.78
CA SER A 45 -22.02 -4.58 18.99
C SER A 45 -23.25 -5.50 19.00
N TRP A 46 -23.07 -6.84 19.04
CA TRP A 46 -24.17 -7.79 19.17
C TRP A 46 -24.98 -7.56 20.44
N VAL A 47 -24.28 -7.43 21.56
CA VAL A 47 -24.88 -7.18 22.88
C VAL A 47 -25.49 -5.77 22.94
N GLY A 48 -24.88 -4.80 22.28
CA GLY A 48 -25.43 -3.45 22.09
C GLY A 48 -26.74 -3.48 21.30
N ALA A 49 -26.82 -4.27 20.23
CA ALA A 49 -28.01 -4.42 19.39
C ALA A 49 -29.20 -5.02 20.16
N PHE A 50 -28.97 -6.01 21.02
CA PHE A 50 -30.00 -6.52 21.94
C PHE A 50 -30.48 -5.45 22.93
N ALA A 51 -29.58 -4.58 23.42
CA ALA A 51 -29.95 -3.48 24.30
C ALA A 51 -30.74 -2.38 23.58
N LEU A 52 -30.36 -2.06 22.33
CA LEU A 52 -31.04 -1.09 21.47
C LEU A 52 -32.44 -1.57 21.08
N ALA A 53 -32.56 -2.84 20.66
CA ALA A 53 -33.84 -3.52 20.39
C ALA A 53 -34.78 -3.52 21.62
N ALA A 54 -34.21 -3.67 22.82
CA ALA A 54 -34.96 -3.54 24.08
C ALA A 54 -35.35 -2.09 24.42
N GLY A 55 -34.85 -1.09 23.72
CA GLY A 55 -35.23 0.32 23.85
C GLY A 55 -34.31 1.19 24.71
N ALA A 56 -33.10 0.74 25.01
CA ALA A 56 -32.06 1.57 25.64
C ALA A 56 -31.62 2.71 24.69
N GLU A 57 -31.27 3.87 25.26
CA GLU A 57 -30.95 5.09 24.50
C GLU A 57 -29.49 5.54 24.63
N GLU A 58 -28.85 5.30 25.79
CA GLU A 58 -27.44 5.63 26.03
C GLU A 58 -26.64 4.32 26.09
N ILE A 59 -26.14 3.87 24.94
CA ILE A 59 -25.37 2.62 24.78
C ILE A 59 -23.93 2.96 24.40
N ILE A 60 -22.97 2.37 25.10
CA ILE A 60 -21.54 2.39 24.76
C ILE A 60 -21.10 0.96 24.49
N VAL A 61 -20.61 0.68 23.28
CA VAL A 61 -19.97 -0.60 22.94
C VAL A 61 -18.47 -0.47 23.21
N ILE A 62 -17.85 -1.46 23.86
CA ILE A 62 -16.42 -1.41 24.22
C ILE A 62 -15.50 -2.18 23.28
N ALA A 63 -15.90 -3.35 22.75
CA ALA A 63 -15.14 -4.05 21.72
C ALA A 63 -15.46 -3.42 20.35
N PRO A 64 -14.47 -2.89 19.62
CA PRO A 64 -14.66 -2.34 18.27
C PRO A 64 -15.30 -3.35 17.31
N SER A 65 -16.20 -2.87 16.46
CA SER A 65 -16.92 -3.70 15.46
C SER A 65 -16.03 -4.22 14.34
N ASN A 66 -14.89 -3.57 14.09
CA ASN A 66 -13.91 -3.95 13.06
C ASN A 66 -12.95 -5.09 13.50
N ILE A 67 -13.11 -5.64 14.71
CA ILE A 67 -12.37 -6.82 15.14
C ILE A 67 -13.10 -8.08 14.65
N GLN A 68 -12.40 -8.95 13.92
CA GLN A 68 -12.96 -10.19 13.36
C GLN A 68 -13.65 -11.08 14.41
N HIS A 69 -13.03 -11.21 15.60
CA HIS A 69 -13.60 -11.95 16.73
C HIS A 69 -13.61 -11.09 18.01
N PRO A 70 -14.65 -10.24 18.21
CA PRO A 70 -14.73 -9.30 19.33
C PRO A 70 -14.58 -9.89 20.75
N PRO A 71 -14.94 -11.16 21.04
CA PRO A 71 -14.73 -11.78 22.35
C PRO A 71 -13.27 -11.83 22.84
N ASP A 72 -12.30 -11.68 21.94
CA ASP A 72 -10.86 -11.68 22.24
C ASP A 72 -10.27 -10.26 22.45
N TYR A 73 -11.10 -9.21 22.40
CA TYR A 73 -10.70 -7.83 22.66
C TYR A 73 -10.07 -7.65 24.06
N ASP A 74 -9.04 -6.80 24.20
CA ASP A 74 -8.50 -6.42 25.51
C ASP A 74 -8.97 -5.00 25.93
N PRO A 75 -9.82 -4.85 26.97
CA PRO A 75 -10.41 -3.57 27.33
C PRO A 75 -9.38 -2.51 27.77
N LYS A 76 -9.47 -1.34 27.14
CA LYS A 76 -8.65 -0.16 27.44
C LYS A 76 -9.04 0.44 28.80
N PRO A 77 -8.19 1.29 29.42
CA PRO A 77 -8.53 1.99 30.65
C PRO A 77 -9.82 2.82 30.57
N SER A 78 -10.11 3.42 29.41
CA SER A 78 -11.37 4.13 29.09
C SER A 78 -12.60 3.24 29.23
N ASP A 79 -12.47 1.98 28.84
CA ASP A 79 -13.57 1.03 28.76
C ASP A 79 -13.92 0.56 30.18
N LEU A 80 -12.89 0.33 31.00
CA LEU A 80 -13.03 0.03 32.43
C LEU A 80 -13.64 1.22 33.19
N GLU A 81 -13.31 2.46 32.82
CA GLU A 81 -13.96 3.67 33.37
C GLU A 81 -15.43 3.76 32.95
N ALA A 82 -15.76 3.49 31.68
CA ALA A 82 -17.13 3.44 31.19
C ALA A 82 -17.96 2.36 31.91
N ILE A 83 -17.41 1.14 32.07
CA ILE A 83 -18.01 0.02 32.81
C ILE A 83 -18.31 0.41 34.27
N SER A 84 -17.35 1.04 34.95
CA SER A 84 -17.51 1.48 36.35
C SER A 84 -18.64 2.51 36.50
N GLY A 85 -18.73 3.44 35.54
CA GLY A 85 -19.75 4.50 35.48
C GLY A 85 -21.14 4.09 34.97
N ALA A 86 -21.36 2.83 34.56
CA ALA A 86 -22.61 2.38 33.95
C ALA A 86 -23.75 2.13 34.98
N ASP A 87 -25.01 2.25 34.55
CA ASP A 87 -26.16 1.67 35.27
C ASP A 87 -26.19 0.14 35.06
N TYR A 88 -26.03 -0.29 33.81
CA TYR A 88 -26.01 -1.69 33.40
C TYR A 88 -24.82 -1.99 32.50
N VAL A 89 -24.19 -3.14 32.72
CA VAL A 89 -23.05 -3.65 31.96
C VAL A 89 -23.46 -5.00 31.38
N LEU A 90 -23.64 -5.06 30.07
CA LEU A 90 -24.14 -6.21 29.34
C LEU A 90 -22.99 -6.94 28.65
N TYR A 91 -23.00 -8.28 28.69
CA TYR A 91 -22.00 -9.14 28.07
C TYR A 91 -22.57 -10.52 27.72
N ALA A 92 -22.02 -11.23 26.75
CA ALA A 92 -22.53 -12.51 26.28
C ALA A 92 -22.14 -13.70 27.19
N GLY A 93 -21.09 -13.54 28.01
CA GLY A 93 -20.68 -14.52 29.02
C GLY A 93 -19.49 -15.40 28.63
N PHE A 94 -19.04 -15.32 27.37
CA PHE A 94 -17.93 -16.11 26.82
C PHE A 94 -16.72 -15.27 26.41
N GLU A 95 -16.77 -13.95 26.58
CA GLU A 95 -15.66 -13.04 26.29
C GLU A 95 -14.46 -13.30 27.20
N GLY A 96 -13.25 -13.40 26.62
CA GLY A 96 -12.01 -13.61 27.37
C GLY A 96 -11.74 -12.52 28.40
N PHE A 97 -12.24 -11.31 28.14
CA PHE A 97 -12.14 -10.14 29.01
C PHE A 97 -13.25 -9.99 30.06
N ALA A 98 -14.23 -10.90 30.12
CA ALA A 98 -15.29 -10.88 31.13
C ALA A 98 -14.80 -10.75 32.59
N PRO A 99 -13.66 -11.36 33.01
CA PRO A 99 -13.09 -11.13 34.35
C PRO A 99 -12.69 -9.68 34.62
N ARG A 100 -12.20 -8.94 33.61
CA ARG A 100 -11.84 -7.52 33.74
C ARG A 100 -13.09 -6.64 33.89
N MET A 101 -14.18 -6.99 33.20
CA MET A 101 -15.49 -6.33 33.39
C MET A 101 -16.03 -6.57 34.80
N GLN A 102 -15.93 -7.81 35.32
CA GLN A 102 -16.34 -8.17 36.68
C GLN A 102 -15.57 -7.41 37.76
N GLU A 103 -14.27 -7.18 37.56
CA GLU A 103 -13.45 -6.34 38.44
C GLU A 103 -13.87 -4.87 38.37
N ALA A 104 -14.08 -4.32 37.17
CA ALA A 104 -14.44 -2.92 36.96
C ALA A 104 -15.82 -2.54 37.52
N VAL A 105 -16.80 -3.44 37.58
CA VAL A 105 -18.09 -3.21 38.28
C VAL A 105 -17.99 -3.31 39.81
N GLY A 106 -16.79 -3.50 40.37
CA GLY A 106 -16.55 -3.45 41.81
C GLY A 106 -17.25 -4.55 42.62
N GLY A 107 -17.56 -5.69 41.99
CA GLY A 107 -18.31 -6.79 42.61
C GLY A 107 -19.83 -6.56 42.70
N SER A 108 -20.37 -5.51 42.07
CA SER A 108 -21.82 -5.26 42.01
C SER A 108 -22.51 -6.16 40.99
N SER A 109 -22.83 -7.40 41.38
CA SER A 109 -23.51 -8.40 40.51
C SER A 109 -24.76 -7.86 39.82
N ASP A 110 -25.50 -6.97 40.50
CA ASP A 110 -26.78 -6.45 40.03
C ASP A 110 -26.63 -5.48 38.83
N LYS A 111 -25.40 -5.00 38.55
CA LYS A 111 -25.06 -4.23 37.36
C LYS A 111 -24.67 -5.09 36.17
N LEU A 112 -24.19 -6.32 36.39
CA LEU A 112 -23.58 -7.15 35.36
C LEU A 112 -24.59 -8.16 34.81
N ILE A 113 -25.02 -7.93 33.58
CA ILE A 113 -26.15 -8.62 32.95
C ILE A 113 -25.63 -9.50 31.81
N THR A 114 -25.68 -10.81 31.98
CA THR A 114 -25.42 -11.73 30.86
C THR A 114 -26.55 -11.60 29.83
N VAL A 115 -26.19 -11.59 28.54
CA VAL A 115 -27.11 -11.49 27.39
C VAL A 115 -27.04 -12.76 26.56
N ALA A 116 -28.19 -13.34 26.25
CA ALA A 116 -28.31 -14.54 25.40
C ALA A 116 -28.25 -14.15 23.91
N THR A 117 -27.04 -14.03 23.37
CA THR A 117 -26.80 -13.66 21.98
C THR A 117 -27.02 -14.84 21.02
N GLU A 118 -28.22 -14.94 20.45
CA GLU A 118 -28.59 -15.95 19.45
C GLU A 118 -29.61 -15.38 18.47
N ASN A 119 -29.44 -15.62 17.17
CA ASN A 119 -30.27 -15.04 16.10
C ASN A 119 -31.53 -15.86 15.76
N SER A 120 -32.05 -16.66 16.70
CA SER A 120 -33.35 -17.33 16.53
C SER A 120 -34.50 -16.44 17.02
N PRO A 121 -35.70 -16.47 16.39
CA PRO A 121 -36.84 -15.67 16.85
C PRO A 121 -37.21 -15.90 18.31
N GLU A 122 -37.13 -17.14 18.80
CA GLU A 122 -37.44 -17.46 20.20
C GLU A 122 -36.44 -16.80 21.16
N ALA A 123 -35.14 -16.84 20.85
CA ALA A 123 -34.12 -16.18 21.64
C ALA A 123 -34.28 -14.65 21.61
N ILE A 124 -34.48 -14.06 20.42
CA ILE A 124 -34.66 -12.61 20.25
C ILE A 124 -35.89 -12.12 21.02
N HIS A 125 -37.07 -12.74 20.86
CA HIS A 125 -38.28 -12.37 21.61
C HIS A 125 -38.08 -12.42 23.11
N LYS A 126 -37.52 -13.52 23.60
CA LYS A 126 -37.27 -13.75 25.02
C LYS A 126 -36.32 -12.71 25.60
N GLU A 127 -35.24 -12.42 24.90
CA GLU A 127 -34.16 -11.59 25.42
C GLU A 127 -34.46 -10.09 25.31
N VAL A 128 -35.03 -9.64 24.18
CA VAL A 128 -35.51 -8.26 24.00
C VAL A 128 -36.62 -7.95 25.00
N THR A 129 -37.55 -8.88 25.26
CA THR A 129 -38.57 -8.71 26.30
C THR A 129 -37.94 -8.59 27.70
N ARG A 130 -37.00 -9.49 28.04
CA ARG A 130 -36.32 -9.49 29.35
C ARG A 130 -35.53 -8.21 29.60
N LEU A 131 -34.81 -7.72 28.60
CA LEU A 131 -34.07 -6.46 28.69
C LEU A 131 -35.02 -5.25 28.72
N GLY A 132 -36.13 -5.29 27.97
CA GLY A 132 -37.18 -4.25 28.03
C GLY A 132 -37.82 -4.14 29.42
N GLU A 133 -38.03 -5.27 30.11
CA GLU A 133 -38.46 -5.28 31.52
C GLU A 133 -37.39 -4.71 32.47
N LEU A 134 -36.12 -5.02 32.24
CA LEU A 134 -34.99 -4.54 33.06
C LEU A 134 -34.76 -3.02 32.91
N PHE A 135 -34.96 -2.49 31.71
CA PHE A 135 -34.78 -1.07 31.39
C PHE A 135 -36.03 -0.21 31.62
N GLY A 136 -37.21 -0.83 31.78
CA GLY A 136 -38.48 -0.11 31.90
C GLY A 136 -39.02 0.42 30.57
N THR A 137 -38.67 -0.26 29.47
CA THR A 137 -38.91 0.15 28.08
C THR A 137 -39.77 -0.87 27.32
N GLN A 138 -40.65 -1.58 28.03
CA GLN A 138 -41.46 -2.68 27.47
C GLN A 138 -42.25 -2.29 26.21
N ASP A 139 -42.79 -1.07 26.15
CA ASP A 139 -43.53 -0.58 24.98
C ASP A 139 -42.62 -0.45 23.73
N LYS A 140 -41.34 -0.08 23.90
CA LYS A 140 -40.36 -0.03 22.81
C LYS A 140 -39.93 -1.42 22.38
N ALA A 141 -39.63 -2.29 23.35
CA ALA A 141 -39.28 -3.69 23.09
C ALA A 141 -40.40 -4.42 22.31
N ALA A 142 -41.66 -4.20 22.67
CA ALA A 142 -42.81 -4.74 21.94
C ALA A 142 -42.92 -4.19 20.51
N ALA A 143 -42.70 -2.88 20.30
CA ALA A 143 -42.72 -2.27 18.97
C ALA A 143 -41.56 -2.74 18.07
N PHE A 144 -40.37 -2.96 18.64
CA PHE A 144 -39.26 -3.60 17.94
C PHE A 144 -39.64 -5.03 17.53
N LEU A 145 -40.21 -5.83 18.44
CA LEU A 145 -40.57 -7.23 18.16
C LEU A 145 -41.67 -7.36 17.08
N GLU A 146 -42.65 -6.45 17.04
CA GLU A 146 -43.63 -6.40 15.93
C GLU A 146 -42.94 -6.11 14.57
N THR A 147 -41.94 -5.22 14.57
CA THR A 147 -41.15 -4.90 13.37
C THR A 147 -40.25 -6.08 12.96
N PHE A 148 -39.62 -6.73 13.93
CA PHE A 148 -38.79 -7.91 13.74
C PHE A 148 -39.59 -9.08 13.16
N ASP A 149 -40.77 -9.39 13.70
CA ASP A 149 -41.61 -10.49 13.19
C ASP A 149 -42.03 -10.26 11.74
N ALA A 150 -42.37 -9.01 11.38
CA ALA A 150 -42.75 -8.65 10.02
C ALA A 150 -41.57 -8.78 9.03
N GLU A 151 -40.39 -8.26 9.38
CA GLU A 151 -39.21 -8.31 8.52
C GLU A 151 -38.62 -9.74 8.46
N TYR A 152 -38.55 -10.47 9.58
CA TYR A 152 -38.12 -11.87 9.62
C TYR A 152 -39.01 -12.75 8.73
N ALA A 153 -40.34 -12.62 8.86
CA ALA A 153 -41.28 -13.40 8.05
C ALA A 153 -41.13 -13.10 6.56
N LYS A 154 -41.00 -11.81 6.19
CA LYS A 154 -40.75 -11.39 4.80
C LYS A 154 -39.45 -11.98 4.26
N LEU A 155 -38.32 -11.71 4.90
CA LEU A 155 -37.00 -12.13 4.44
C LEU A 155 -36.84 -13.66 4.42
N SER A 156 -37.40 -14.37 5.42
CA SER A 156 -37.40 -15.83 5.45
C SER A 156 -38.19 -16.44 4.29
N GLU A 157 -39.35 -15.87 3.92
CA GLU A 157 -40.11 -16.32 2.74
C GLU A 157 -39.39 -15.99 1.43
N GLU A 158 -38.68 -14.86 1.33
CA GLU A 158 -37.83 -14.56 0.17
C GLU A 158 -36.67 -15.56 0.02
N VAL A 159 -35.98 -15.92 1.12
CA VAL A 159 -34.91 -16.95 1.08
C VAL A 159 -35.48 -18.33 0.74
N LYS A 160 -36.60 -18.75 1.34
CA LYS A 160 -37.27 -20.01 0.99
C LYS A 160 -37.71 -20.04 -0.48
N ALA A 161 -38.13 -18.91 -1.04
CA ALA A 161 -38.45 -18.80 -2.46
C ALA A 161 -37.20 -18.98 -3.35
N ALA A 162 -36.03 -18.48 -2.93
CA ALA A 162 -34.76 -18.70 -3.61
C ALA A 162 -34.26 -20.16 -3.50
N VAL A 163 -34.50 -20.83 -2.36
CA VAL A 163 -34.29 -22.30 -2.22
C VAL A 163 -35.22 -23.06 -3.18
N GLY A 164 -36.51 -22.71 -3.23
CA GLY A 164 -37.49 -23.32 -4.12
C GLY A 164 -37.58 -24.85 -4.00
N ASP A 165 -37.48 -25.56 -5.13
CA ASP A 165 -37.47 -27.03 -5.19
C ASP A 165 -36.07 -27.65 -4.94
N GLN A 166 -35.05 -26.84 -4.64
CA GLN A 166 -33.70 -27.34 -4.38
C GLN A 166 -33.66 -28.20 -3.11
N LYS A 167 -32.70 -29.12 -3.06
CA LYS A 167 -32.44 -29.97 -1.89
C LYS A 167 -30.95 -29.90 -1.52
N PRO A 168 -30.46 -28.70 -1.16
CA PRO A 168 -29.08 -28.52 -0.78
C PRO A 168 -28.80 -29.33 0.49
N VAL A 169 -27.64 -29.97 0.53
CA VAL A 169 -27.12 -30.60 1.75
C VAL A 169 -26.25 -29.56 2.43
N VAL A 170 -26.76 -28.96 3.51
CA VAL A 170 -26.06 -27.89 4.24
C VAL A 170 -25.38 -28.47 5.46
N VAL A 171 -24.06 -28.30 5.56
CA VAL A 171 -23.33 -28.36 6.85
C VAL A 171 -23.14 -26.92 7.33
N THR A 172 -23.19 -26.67 8.63
CA THR A 172 -23.18 -25.32 9.18
C THR A 172 -22.28 -25.17 10.40
N GLN A 173 -21.62 -24.03 10.55
CA GLN A 173 -20.96 -23.64 11.79
C GLN A 173 -22.06 -23.40 12.84
N MET A 174 -21.88 -23.91 14.06
CA MET A 174 -22.94 -24.02 15.07
C MET A 174 -23.63 -22.69 15.42
N PHE A 175 -22.93 -21.55 15.35
CA PHE A 175 -23.50 -20.24 15.69
C PHE A 175 -24.29 -19.60 14.55
N VAL A 176 -24.14 -20.09 13.31
CA VAL A 176 -24.95 -19.65 12.15
C VAL A 176 -26.05 -20.67 11.78
N THR A 177 -26.25 -21.70 12.61
CA THR A 177 -27.31 -22.70 12.42
C THR A 177 -28.73 -22.12 12.33
N PRO A 178 -29.13 -21.03 13.04
CA PRO A 178 -30.45 -20.41 12.85
C PRO A 178 -30.78 -20.03 11.39
N TRP A 179 -29.77 -19.71 10.58
CA TRP A 179 -29.93 -19.35 9.17
C TRP A 179 -30.30 -20.54 8.27
N VAL A 180 -30.00 -21.78 8.70
CA VAL A 180 -30.47 -23.00 8.01
C VAL A 180 -32.00 -23.12 8.14
N PHE A 181 -32.53 -22.91 9.35
CA PHE A 181 -33.97 -22.90 9.60
C PHE A 181 -34.67 -21.67 8.98
N PHE A 182 -33.99 -20.52 8.94
CA PHE A 182 -34.45 -19.32 8.23
C PHE A 182 -34.73 -19.58 6.74
N ALA A 183 -33.85 -20.36 6.10
CA ALA A 183 -33.99 -20.82 4.73
C ALA A 183 -35.01 -21.98 4.54
N GLY A 184 -35.63 -22.48 5.62
CA GLY A 184 -36.56 -23.62 5.57
C GLY A 184 -35.88 -24.97 5.37
N LEU A 185 -34.60 -25.10 5.73
CA LEU A 185 -33.77 -26.29 5.58
C LEU A 185 -33.49 -26.98 6.92
N GLU A 186 -32.89 -28.17 6.85
CA GLU A 186 -32.40 -28.94 7.99
C GLU A 186 -30.89 -29.18 7.83
N PRO A 187 -30.06 -28.96 8.87
CA PRO A 187 -28.62 -29.16 8.78
C PRO A 187 -28.26 -30.65 8.70
N ALA A 188 -27.45 -31.02 7.71
CA ALA A 188 -26.90 -32.36 7.56
C ALA A 188 -25.78 -32.68 8.57
N GLY A 189 -25.19 -31.64 9.15
CA GLY A 189 -24.17 -31.71 10.19
C GLY A 189 -23.79 -30.32 10.69
N MET A 190 -23.11 -30.27 11.83
CA MET A 190 -22.65 -29.02 12.46
C MET A 190 -21.18 -29.16 12.89
N TYR A 191 -20.43 -28.05 12.88
CA TYR A 191 -19.07 -27.96 13.41
C TYR A 191 -18.86 -26.68 14.24
N GLY A 192 -17.70 -26.58 14.89
CA GLY A 192 -17.40 -25.51 15.85
C GLY A 192 -17.78 -25.88 17.30
N PRO A 193 -17.40 -25.05 18.27
CA PRO A 193 -16.64 -23.81 18.11
C PRO A 193 -15.11 -24.06 18.06
N MET A 194 -14.68 -25.28 18.39
CA MET A 194 -13.30 -25.73 18.24
C MET A 194 -13.03 -26.15 16.79
N PRO A 195 -11.76 -26.10 16.33
CA PRO A 195 -11.37 -26.64 15.03
C PRO A 195 -11.80 -28.11 14.86
N MET A 196 -12.30 -28.47 13.68
CA MET A 196 -12.75 -29.83 13.40
C MET A 196 -11.64 -30.86 13.61
N THR A 197 -11.95 -31.95 14.32
CA THR A 197 -11.09 -33.13 14.35
C THR A 197 -11.16 -33.90 13.03
N PRO A 198 -10.14 -34.73 12.69
CA PRO A 198 -10.17 -35.54 11.47
C PRO A 198 -11.37 -36.49 11.35
N ASP A 199 -11.90 -36.98 12.48
CA ASP A 199 -13.09 -37.85 12.49
C ASP A 199 -14.39 -37.05 12.24
N GLU A 200 -14.48 -35.82 12.74
CA GLU A 200 -15.60 -34.90 12.44
C GLU A 200 -15.56 -34.46 10.97
N LEU A 201 -14.41 -34.00 10.47
CA LEU A 201 -14.22 -33.63 9.07
C LEU A 201 -14.65 -34.76 8.12
N LYS A 202 -14.22 -35.99 8.41
CA LYS A 202 -14.62 -37.17 7.65
C LYS A 202 -16.13 -37.41 7.74
N THR A 203 -16.73 -37.35 8.93
CA THR A 203 -18.17 -37.58 9.14
C THR A 203 -19.02 -36.55 8.39
N LEU A 204 -18.59 -35.28 8.39
CA LEU A 204 -19.25 -34.18 7.68
C LEU A 204 -19.05 -34.28 6.16
N SER A 205 -17.88 -34.72 5.70
CA SER A 205 -17.63 -35.00 4.28
C SER A 205 -18.45 -36.20 3.76
N ASP A 206 -18.63 -37.24 4.57
CA ASP A 206 -19.46 -38.41 4.24
C ASP A 206 -20.96 -38.04 4.08
N ALA A 207 -21.41 -36.93 4.68
CA ALA A 207 -22.75 -36.37 4.44
C ALA A 207 -22.92 -35.75 3.04
N LYS A 208 -21.81 -35.44 2.35
CA LYS A 208 -21.74 -34.82 1.01
C LYS A 208 -22.46 -33.46 0.95
N PRO A 209 -22.02 -32.46 1.73
CA PRO A 209 -22.55 -31.12 1.64
C PRO A 209 -22.43 -30.59 0.20
N THR A 210 -23.47 -29.88 -0.23
CA THR A 210 -23.42 -28.98 -1.39
C THR A 210 -23.09 -27.55 -0.94
N MET A 211 -23.33 -27.24 0.33
CA MET A 211 -23.07 -25.94 0.95
C MET A 211 -22.47 -26.11 2.35
N VAL A 212 -21.58 -25.18 2.70
CA VAL A 212 -21.04 -24.97 4.05
C VAL A 212 -21.41 -23.56 4.49
N PHE A 213 -22.33 -23.44 5.45
CA PHE A 213 -22.69 -22.16 6.06
C PHE A 213 -21.68 -21.83 7.14
N GLU A 214 -20.78 -20.89 6.84
CA GLU A 214 -19.68 -20.48 7.70
C GLU A 214 -20.08 -19.27 8.54
N ASN A 215 -19.52 -19.14 9.75
CA ASN A 215 -19.60 -17.89 10.49
C ASN A 215 -18.43 -17.00 10.08
N ALA A 216 -18.70 -15.87 9.41
CA ALA A 216 -17.66 -14.93 8.93
C ALA A 216 -16.72 -14.42 10.04
N HIS A 217 -17.15 -14.49 11.30
CA HIS A 217 -16.43 -14.05 12.50
C HIS A 217 -15.73 -15.18 13.26
N MET A 218 -15.96 -16.43 12.85
CA MET A 218 -15.41 -17.63 13.49
C MET A 218 -15.37 -18.77 12.47
N GLY A 219 -14.37 -18.70 11.59
CA GLY A 219 -14.16 -19.69 10.54
C GLY A 219 -13.76 -21.07 11.06
N GLY A 220 -13.55 -22.00 10.13
CA GLY A 220 -13.07 -23.36 10.40
C GLY A 220 -13.65 -24.43 9.47
N GLY A 221 -14.53 -24.04 8.55
CA GLY A 221 -15.16 -24.86 7.51
C GLY A 221 -14.27 -25.13 6.29
N ASP A 222 -13.18 -24.38 6.09
CA ASP A 222 -12.33 -24.52 4.89
C ASP A 222 -11.83 -25.96 4.65
N PRO A 223 -11.38 -26.75 5.65
CA PRO A 223 -11.02 -28.15 5.43
C PRO A 223 -12.16 -29.02 4.89
N LEU A 224 -13.42 -28.69 5.23
CA LEU A 224 -14.62 -29.37 4.70
C LEU A 224 -14.94 -28.90 3.29
N VAL A 225 -14.78 -27.61 2.99
CA VAL A 225 -14.92 -27.04 1.63
C VAL A 225 -13.90 -27.67 0.69
N GLU A 226 -12.62 -27.72 1.08
CA GLU A 226 -11.54 -28.40 0.33
C GLU A 226 -11.82 -29.89 0.11
N ALA A 227 -12.29 -30.61 1.14
CA ALA A 227 -12.55 -32.05 1.05
C ALA A 227 -13.76 -32.42 0.19
N THR A 228 -14.71 -31.50 -0.02
CA THR A 228 -16.01 -31.80 -0.64
C THR A 228 -16.33 -31.02 -1.92
N GLY A 229 -15.69 -29.86 -2.13
CA GLY A 229 -16.05 -28.90 -3.17
C GLY A 229 -17.39 -28.20 -2.94
N ALA A 230 -17.91 -28.22 -1.71
CA ALA A 230 -19.14 -27.54 -1.33
C ALA A 230 -18.98 -26.01 -1.42
N GLN A 231 -20.05 -25.30 -1.78
CA GLN A 231 -20.06 -23.84 -1.79
C GLN A 231 -19.98 -23.30 -0.36
N LYS A 232 -18.95 -22.51 -0.04
CA LYS A 232 -18.91 -21.75 1.21
C LYS A 232 -19.90 -20.58 1.13
N VAL A 233 -20.62 -20.33 2.21
CA VAL A 233 -21.58 -19.25 2.36
C VAL A 233 -21.29 -18.57 3.70
N ASP A 234 -20.54 -17.47 3.68
CA ASP A 234 -20.12 -16.75 4.87
C ASP A 234 -21.25 -15.86 5.39
N LEU A 235 -21.74 -16.17 6.60
CA LEU A 235 -22.88 -15.51 7.24
C LEU A 235 -22.41 -14.73 8.47
N ILE A 236 -23.00 -13.55 8.67
CA ILE A 236 -22.70 -12.69 9.81
C ILE A 236 -23.58 -13.03 11.02
N ASN A 237 -23.08 -12.77 12.23
CA ASN A 237 -23.84 -13.03 13.45
C ASN A 237 -24.18 -11.79 14.28
N PHE A 238 -23.51 -10.67 14.04
CA PHE A 238 -23.73 -9.42 14.75
C PHE A 238 -23.63 -8.22 13.81
N PRO A 239 -24.29 -7.09 14.13
CA PRO A 239 -24.24 -5.89 13.31
C PRO A 239 -22.96 -5.09 13.54
N GLY A 240 -22.70 -4.12 12.66
CA GLY A 240 -21.61 -3.15 12.81
C GLY A 240 -21.90 -2.07 13.85
N ASP A 241 -21.31 -0.90 13.66
CA ASP A 241 -21.47 0.25 14.57
C ASP A 241 -22.91 0.81 14.62
N ASP A 242 -23.76 0.48 13.65
CA ASP A 242 -25.17 0.86 13.64
C ASP A 242 -25.99 0.18 14.74
N MET A 243 -25.51 -0.94 15.27
CA MET A 243 -26.21 -1.83 16.22
C MET A 243 -27.60 -2.27 15.74
N ASP A 244 -27.91 -2.22 14.44
CA ASP A 244 -29.23 -2.64 13.93
C ASP A 244 -29.29 -4.17 13.87
N LEU A 245 -29.96 -4.80 14.84
CA LEU A 245 -30.17 -6.25 14.82
C LEU A 245 -30.86 -6.73 13.53
N LEU A 246 -31.65 -5.89 12.84
CA LEU A 246 -32.28 -6.23 11.56
C LEU A 246 -31.32 -6.16 10.36
N SER A 247 -30.22 -5.40 10.43
CA SER A 247 -29.24 -5.36 9.33
C SER A 247 -28.60 -6.73 9.12
N VAL A 248 -28.34 -7.47 10.20
CA VAL A 248 -27.89 -8.87 10.20
C VAL A 248 -28.84 -9.77 9.40
N PHE A 249 -30.16 -9.64 9.60
CA PHE A 249 -31.16 -10.44 8.89
C PHE A 249 -31.25 -10.06 7.42
N ARG A 250 -31.17 -8.76 7.08
CA ARG A 250 -31.18 -8.30 5.68
C ARG A 250 -29.95 -8.80 4.93
N GLN A 251 -28.75 -8.59 5.49
CA GLN A 251 -27.49 -9.00 4.88
C GLN A 251 -27.44 -10.51 4.65
N ASN A 252 -27.72 -11.31 5.68
CA ASN A 252 -27.73 -12.77 5.51
C ASN A 252 -28.84 -13.25 4.58
N ALA A 253 -30.01 -12.57 4.52
CA ALA A 253 -31.03 -12.89 3.54
C ALA A 253 -30.54 -12.67 2.10
N GLU A 254 -29.84 -11.57 1.81
CA GLU A 254 -29.23 -11.36 0.48
C GLU A 254 -28.14 -12.40 0.18
N THR A 255 -27.22 -12.65 1.12
CA THR A 255 -26.19 -13.69 0.98
C THR A 255 -26.80 -15.06 0.66
N LEU A 256 -27.85 -15.46 1.37
CA LEU A 256 -28.55 -16.74 1.15
C LEU A 256 -29.30 -16.75 -0.18
N LYS A 257 -30.00 -15.67 -0.55
CA LYS A 257 -30.70 -15.57 -1.86
C LYS A 257 -29.72 -15.70 -3.02
N SER A 258 -28.58 -15.00 -2.96
CA SER A 258 -27.51 -15.10 -3.94
C SER A 258 -26.94 -16.52 -4.00
N ALA A 259 -26.62 -17.11 -2.84
CA ALA A 259 -26.05 -18.45 -2.76
C ALA A 259 -26.97 -19.54 -3.34
N PHE A 260 -28.28 -19.49 -3.07
CA PHE A 260 -29.25 -20.43 -3.65
C PHE A 260 -29.56 -20.12 -5.12
N GLY A 261 -29.52 -18.85 -5.56
CA GLY A 261 -29.66 -18.48 -6.96
C GLY A 261 -28.61 -19.14 -7.88
N GLY A 262 -27.41 -19.40 -7.36
CA GLY A 262 -26.32 -20.05 -8.10
C GLY A 262 -26.51 -21.55 -8.43
N MET A 263 -27.40 -22.27 -7.73
CA MET A 263 -27.54 -23.73 -7.90
C MET A 263 -28.43 -24.15 -9.08
N THR A 264 -29.28 -23.28 -9.60
CA THR A 264 -29.97 -23.52 -10.88
C THR A 264 -29.06 -23.10 -12.02
N GLY A 265 -28.63 -24.08 -12.84
CA GLY A 265 -27.74 -23.89 -13.99
C GLY A 265 -28.35 -23.11 -15.17
N THR A 266 -28.68 -21.84 -14.92
CA THR A 266 -28.86 -20.72 -15.85
C THR A 266 -28.67 -19.47 -15.00
N HIS A 267 -27.64 -18.65 -15.24
CA HIS A 267 -27.54 -17.34 -14.59
C HIS A 267 -28.77 -16.51 -14.99
N GLY A 268 -29.71 -16.36 -14.08
CA GLY A 268 -30.74 -15.35 -14.18
C GLY A 268 -30.09 -14.03 -13.80
N HIS A 269 -29.45 -13.37 -14.77
CA HIS A 269 -28.89 -12.04 -14.58
C HIS A 269 -29.94 -11.15 -13.92
N SER A 270 -29.55 -10.44 -12.86
CA SER A 270 -30.37 -9.38 -12.26
C SER A 270 -30.39 -8.20 -13.23
N HIS A 271 -31.18 -8.33 -14.30
CA HIS A 271 -31.26 -7.30 -15.33
C HIS A 271 -31.78 -5.99 -14.74
N THR A 272 -31.11 -4.88 -15.01
CA THR A 272 -31.57 -3.55 -14.64
C THR A 272 -32.92 -3.27 -15.29
N GLU A 273 -33.94 -3.00 -14.47
CA GLU A 273 -35.20 -2.45 -14.95
C GLU A 273 -35.01 -0.96 -15.29
N TYR A 274 -35.26 -0.61 -16.57
CA TYR A 274 -35.26 0.77 -17.04
C TYR A 274 -36.70 1.27 -17.25
N PRO A 275 -37.00 2.57 -16.97
CA PRO A 275 -36.07 3.63 -16.61
C PRO A 275 -35.52 3.52 -15.18
N LEU A 276 -34.19 3.59 -15.06
CA LEU A 276 -33.45 3.57 -13.81
C LEU A 276 -33.17 5.02 -13.38
N THR A 277 -33.45 5.38 -12.13
CA THR A 277 -33.06 6.69 -11.56
C THR A 277 -32.03 6.48 -10.45
N ILE A 278 -30.88 7.15 -10.57
CA ILE A 278 -29.78 7.15 -9.59
C ILE A 278 -29.59 8.56 -9.04
N GLU A 279 -29.45 8.69 -7.72
CA GLU A 279 -28.99 9.93 -7.10
C GLU A 279 -27.46 10.04 -7.22
N ASN A 280 -26.97 11.12 -7.81
CA ASN A 280 -25.55 11.35 -8.08
C ASN A 280 -25.20 12.84 -7.97
N CYS A 281 -24.22 13.18 -7.12
CA CYS A 281 -23.80 14.57 -6.85
C CYS A 281 -24.98 15.53 -6.56
N GLY A 282 -25.94 15.10 -5.72
CA GLY A 282 -27.14 15.87 -5.38
C GLY A 282 -28.16 16.05 -6.52
N ARG A 283 -28.08 15.24 -7.59
CA ARG A 283 -28.98 15.25 -8.74
C ARG A 283 -29.58 13.86 -8.98
N SER A 284 -30.88 13.80 -9.27
CA SER A 284 -31.53 12.60 -9.81
C SER A 284 -31.21 12.44 -11.30
N VAL A 285 -30.44 11.41 -11.68
CA VAL A 285 -30.10 11.10 -13.08
C VAL A 285 -30.89 9.88 -13.53
N THR A 286 -31.74 10.04 -14.55
CA THR A 286 -32.56 8.96 -15.11
C THR A 286 -32.00 8.43 -16.42
N PHE A 287 -31.92 7.11 -16.53
CA PHE A 287 -31.44 6.33 -17.67
C PHE A 287 -32.61 5.54 -18.27
N GLU A 288 -32.93 5.76 -19.54
CA GLU A 288 -34.01 5.03 -20.23
C GLU A 288 -33.58 3.64 -20.73
N LYS A 289 -32.27 3.38 -20.74
CA LYS A 289 -31.60 2.11 -21.08
C LYS A 289 -30.14 2.17 -20.63
N ALA A 290 -29.43 1.04 -20.68
CA ALA A 290 -27.97 1.00 -20.54
C ALA A 290 -27.29 1.90 -21.59
N PRO A 291 -26.33 2.78 -21.22
CA PRO A 291 -25.62 3.62 -22.17
C PRO A 291 -24.84 2.83 -23.21
N GLU A 292 -24.80 3.32 -24.46
CA GLU A 292 -24.13 2.65 -25.59
C GLU A 292 -22.91 3.43 -26.12
N ARG A 293 -22.78 4.71 -25.77
CA ARG A 293 -21.77 5.64 -26.31
C ARG A 293 -21.22 6.53 -25.20
N VAL A 294 -20.19 6.05 -24.54
CA VAL A 294 -19.61 6.64 -23.33
C VAL A 294 -18.41 7.52 -23.65
N ILE A 295 -18.33 8.68 -23.02
CA ILE A 295 -17.05 9.39 -22.83
C ILE A 295 -16.61 9.22 -21.38
N THR A 296 -15.33 8.97 -21.16
CA THR A 296 -14.68 8.98 -19.84
C THR A 296 -13.74 10.17 -19.73
N THR A 297 -13.73 10.82 -18.57
CA THR A 297 -12.68 11.80 -18.22
C THR A 297 -11.74 11.20 -17.19
N TRP A 298 -10.45 11.43 -17.39
CA TRP A 298 -9.34 10.80 -16.67
C TRP A 298 -9.27 9.29 -16.88
N GLN A 299 -8.15 8.70 -16.46
CA GLN A 299 -7.79 7.33 -16.77
C GLN A 299 -8.62 6.28 -15.99
N ALA A 300 -8.89 6.51 -14.70
CA ALA A 300 -9.51 5.49 -13.85
C ALA A 300 -10.91 5.04 -14.29
N PRO A 301 -11.82 5.92 -14.77
CA PRO A 301 -13.10 5.48 -15.33
C PRO A 301 -12.98 4.67 -16.61
N ALA A 302 -11.96 4.94 -17.44
CA ALA A 302 -11.69 4.13 -18.62
C ALA A 302 -11.19 2.74 -18.22
N GLU A 303 -10.26 2.65 -17.26
CA GLU A 303 -9.81 1.37 -16.70
C GLU A 303 -10.97 0.56 -16.10
N LEU A 304 -11.83 1.20 -15.30
CA LEU A 304 -13.03 0.57 -14.72
C LEU A 304 -13.97 0.01 -15.78
N LEU A 305 -14.33 0.80 -16.80
CA LEU A 305 -15.23 0.31 -17.85
C LEU A 305 -14.58 -0.80 -18.70
N VAL A 306 -13.27 -0.77 -18.97
CA VAL A 306 -12.59 -1.89 -19.64
C VAL A 306 -12.55 -3.13 -18.75
N LYS A 307 -12.24 -3.00 -17.44
CA LYS A 307 -12.28 -4.11 -16.45
C LYS A 307 -13.65 -4.78 -16.37
N LEU A 308 -14.72 -3.99 -16.50
CA LEU A 308 -16.11 -4.48 -16.57
C LEU A 308 -16.49 -5.05 -17.96
N GLY A 309 -15.58 -5.08 -18.94
CA GLY A 309 -15.82 -5.55 -20.31
C GLY A 309 -16.79 -4.65 -21.09
N LEU A 310 -16.76 -3.35 -20.82
CA LEU A 310 -17.56 -2.30 -21.45
C LEU A 310 -16.72 -1.38 -22.36
N GLY A 311 -15.43 -1.65 -22.56
CA GLY A 311 -14.52 -0.81 -23.37
C GLY A 311 -15.02 -0.54 -24.78
N SER A 312 -15.72 -1.48 -25.41
CA SER A 312 -16.37 -1.30 -26.72
C SER A 312 -17.49 -0.24 -26.75
N ARG A 313 -17.96 0.24 -25.59
CA ARG A 313 -18.95 1.34 -25.47
C ARG A 313 -18.26 2.70 -25.36
N ILE A 314 -16.96 2.75 -25.09
CA ILE A 314 -16.20 4.01 -24.98
C ILE A 314 -15.97 4.56 -26.40
N VAL A 315 -16.52 5.75 -26.66
CA VAL A 315 -16.41 6.47 -27.94
C VAL A 315 -15.42 7.63 -27.87
N GLY A 316 -14.86 7.88 -26.68
CA GLY A 316 -13.89 8.94 -26.43
C GLY A 316 -13.33 8.92 -25.00
N THR A 317 -12.02 9.07 -24.85
CA THR A 317 -11.35 9.33 -23.57
C THR A 317 -10.74 10.73 -23.57
N VAL A 318 -10.56 11.29 -22.38
CA VAL A 318 -10.01 12.63 -22.11
C VAL A 318 -9.07 12.51 -20.90
N TRP A 319 -7.90 13.15 -20.88
CA TRP A 319 -6.90 13.01 -19.79
C TRP A 319 -6.40 11.57 -19.52
N ASN A 320 -6.23 10.74 -20.56
CA ASN A 320 -6.13 9.28 -20.42
C ASN A 320 -4.71 8.69 -20.31
N ALA A 321 -3.65 9.48 -20.53
CA ALA A 321 -2.27 9.00 -20.67
C ALA A 321 -1.37 9.33 -19.47
N GLN A 322 -1.77 8.92 -18.26
CA GLN A 322 -1.06 9.26 -17.01
C GLN A 322 -0.23 8.09 -16.47
N PHE A 323 -0.73 6.86 -16.58
CA PHE A 323 -0.10 5.65 -16.05
C PHE A 323 -0.21 4.47 -17.03
N PRO A 324 0.67 3.46 -16.95
CA PRO A 324 0.44 2.18 -17.61
C PRO A 324 -0.80 1.49 -17.02
N ALA A 325 -1.75 1.09 -17.88
CA ALA A 325 -2.93 0.33 -17.47
C ALA A 325 -2.54 -1.07 -16.91
N PRO A 326 -3.37 -1.69 -16.05
CA PRO A 326 -3.09 -3.02 -15.50
C PRO A 326 -2.96 -4.07 -16.61
N ALA A 327 -2.05 -5.03 -16.42
CA ALA A 327 -1.62 -5.95 -17.48
C ALA A 327 -2.75 -6.81 -18.08
N ASP A 328 -3.84 -7.04 -17.34
CA ASP A 328 -5.00 -7.79 -17.80
C ASP A 328 -5.97 -6.97 -18.68
N ILE A 329 -5.86 -5.64 -18.67
CA ILE A 329 -6.70 -4.74 -19.50
C ILE A 329 -5.91 -3.82 -20.45
N ALA A 330 -4.59 -3.71 -20.31
CA ALA A 330 -3.73 -2.82 -21.09
C ALA A 330 -3.96 -2.94 -22.61
N ASP A 331 -4.06 -4.18 -23.11
CA ASP A 331 -4.28 -4.46 -24.53
C ASP A 331 -5.61 -3.87 -25.06
N GLU A 332 -6.68 -3.81 -24.26
CA GLU A 332 -7.94 -3.17 -24.67
C GLU A 332 -7.93 -1.66 -24.44
N PHE A 333 -7.32 -1.22 -23.33
CA PHE A 333 -7.17 0.19 -22.95
C PHE A 333 -6.37 1.00 -23.99
N ASP A 334 -5.24 0.47 -24.47
CA ASP A 334 -4.39 1.11 -25.48
C ASP A 334 -5.07 1.29 -26.85
N LYS A 335 -6.23 0.66 -27.06
CA LYS A 335 -7.04 0.74 -28.29
C LYS A 335 -8.22 1.72 -28.17
N LEU A 336 -8.42 2.36 -27.02
CA LEU A 336 -9.54 3.28 -26.79
C LEU A 336 -9.41 4.56 -27.64
N PRO A 337 -10.53 5.14 -28.14
CA PRO A 337 -10.47 6.39 -28.90
C PRO A 337 -10.13 7.57 -28.00
N VAL A 338 -8.97 8.21 -28.18
CA VAL A 338 -8.61 9.44 -27.45
C VAL A 338 -9.20 10.66 -28.16
N LEU A 339 -9.97 11.48 -27.45
CA LEU A 339 -10.48 12.77 -27.96
C LEU A 339 -9.49 13.92 -27.71
N SER A 340 -8.79 13.86 -26.57
CA SER A 340 -7.72 14.77 -26.19
C SER A 340 -6.87 14.12 -25.10
N GLU A 341 -5.55 14.29 -25.17
CA GLU A 341 -4.64 13.93 -24.07
C GLU A 341 -4.80 14.88 -22.87
N GLU A 342 -5.32 16.09 -23.14
CA GLU A 342 -5.69 17.11 -22.16
C GLU A 342 -7.23 17.25 -22.12
N GLY A 343 -7.75 18.42 -21.76
CA GLY A 343 -9.19 18.72 -21.83
C GLY A 343 -9.74 18.64 -23.27
N ALA A 344 -10.98 18.16 -23.42
CA ALA A 344 -11.66 18.07 -24.72
C ALA A 344 -12.52 19.32 -24.98
N SER A 345 -12.47 19.85 -26.21
CA SER A 345 -13.34 20.97 -26.58
C SER A 345 -14.81 20.52 -26.64
N LYS A 346 -15.71 21.47 -26.40
CA LYS A 346 -17.15 21.32 -26.62
C LYS A 346 -17.50 20.65 -27.96
N GLU A 347 -16.88 21.08 -29.05
CA GLU A 347 -17.11 20.50 -30.38
C GLU A 347 -16.66 19.05 -30.46
N ALA A 348 -15.54 18.67 -29.84
CA ALA A 348 -15.06 17.29 -29.80
C ALA A 348 -16.01 16.38 -29.03
N VAL A 349 -16.47 16.81 -27.83
CA VAL A 349 -17.44 16.07 -27.02
C VAL A 349 -18.74 15.83 -27.78
N PHE A 350 -19.31 16.86 -28.42
CA PHE A 350 -20.54 16.69 -29.20
C PHE A 350 -20.33 15.92 -30.52
N ALA A 351 -19.16 16.03 -31.17
CA ALA A 351 -18.85 15.29 -32.41
C ALA A 351 -18.69 13.77 -32.17
N ALA A 352 -18.24 13.36 -30.99
CA ALA A 352 -18.22 11.95 -30.58
C ALA A 352 -19.63 11.36 -30.41
N ASN A 353 -20.68 12.20 -30.32
CA ASN A 353 -22.08 11.82 -30.16
C ASN A 353 -22.29 10.78 -29.02
N PRO A 354 -21.90 11.10 -27.78
CA PRO A 354 -22.16 10.25 -26.62
C PRO A 354 -23.65 10.22 -26.25
N ASP A 355 -24.06 9.19 -25.51
CA ASP A 355 -25.29 9.19 -24.70
C ASP A 355 -25.01 9.28 -23.19
N PHE A 356 -23.75 9.04 -22.77
CA PHE A 356 -23.31 9.13 -21.38
C PHE A 356 -21.90 9.69 -21.24
N ILE A 357 -21.65 10.41 -20.15
CA ILE A 357 -20.32 10.82 -19.70
C ILE A 357 -20.13 10.31 -18.27
N LEU A 358 -19.05 9.55 -18.05
CA LEU A 358 -18.56 9.17 -16.73
C LEU A 358 -17.41 10.12 -16.37
N ALA A 359 -17.67 11.03 -15.43
CA ALA A 359 -16.82 12.17 -15.13
C ALA A 359 -16.07 11.99 -13.80
N SER A 360 -14.74 12.11 -13.82
CA SER A 360 -13.91 12.04 -12.61
C SER A 360 -13.95 13.31 -11.77
N PHE A 361 -14.08 14.51 -12.38
CA PHE A 361 -14.18 15.78 -11.66
C PHE A 361 -15.35 16.61 -12.20
N LEU A 362 -16.55 16.45 -11.63
CA LEU A 362 -17.77 17.07 -12.19
C LEU A 362 -17.68 18.62 -12.30
N ALA A 363 -16.94 19.27 -11.39
CA ALA A 363 -16.74 20.72 -11.43
C ALA A 363 -15.71 21.18 -12.48
N TRP A 364 -14.67 20.38 -12.76
CA TRP A 364 -13.57 20.74 -13.66
C TRP A 364 -13.87 20.30 -15.10
N ASP A 365 -14.35 19.07 -15.28
CA ASP A 365 -14.68 18.47 -16.59
C ASP A 365 -15.75 19.26 -17.37
N PHE A 366 -16.50 20.11 -16.67
CA PHE A 366 -17.57 20.94 -17.22
C PHE A 366 -17.36 22.46 -17.02
N ASP A 367 -16.14 22.90 -16.72
CA ASP A 367 -15.80 24.33 -16.68
C ASP A 367 -15.64 24.91 -18.09
N ALA A 368 -16.60 25.75 -18.51
CA ALA A 368 -16.57 26.45 -19.79
C ALA A 368 -15.36 27.38 -19.98
N ALA A 369 -14.66 27.80 -18.92
CA ALA A 369 -13.44 28.58 -19.07
C ALA A 369 -12.28 27.77 -19.68
N SER A 370 -12.31 26.44 -19.57
CA SER A 370 -11.36 25.52 -20.23
C SER A 370 -11.66 25.27 -21.72
N GLY A 371 -12.84 25.64 -22.20
CA GLY A 371 -13.36 25.27 -23.53
C GLY A 371 -14.17 23.97 -23.57
N ALA A 372 -14.31 23.28 -22.43
CA ALA A 372 -15.25 22.18 -22.22
C ALA A 372 -16.72 22.65 -22.37
N PRO A 373 -17.67 21.74 -22.65
CA PRO A 373 -19.09 22.06 -22.54
C PRO A 373 -19.50 22.25 -21.08
N THR A 374 -20.53 23.05 -20.81
CA THR A 374 -21.11 23.06 -19.45
C THR A 374 -21.96 21.82 -19.20
N LEU A 375 -22.10 21.41 -17.93
CA LEU A 375 -22.96 20.29 -17.50
C LEU A 375 -24.40 20.47 -18.03
N LYS A 376 -24.93 21.69 -17.96
CA LYS A 376 -26.25 22.01 -18.50
C LYS A 376 -26.35 21.78 -20.01
N GLU A 377 -25.31 22.09 -20.78
CA GLU A 377 -25.35 21.94 -22.24
C GLU A 377 -25.33 20.48 -22.69
N VAL A 378 -24.64 19.59 -21.96
CA VAL A 378 -24.69 18.15 -22.24
C VAL A 378 -26.03 17.55 -21.78
N GLU A 379 -26.56 17.96 -20.62
CA GLU A 379 -27.87 17.51 -20.13
C GLU A 379 -29.02 17.98 -21.03
N ASP A 380 -29.01 19.23 -21.51
CA ASP A 380 -29.99 19.78 -22.47
C ASP A 380 -29.90 19.09 -23.85
N ALA A 381 -28.73 18.54 -24.21
CA ALA A 381 -28.53 17.73 -25.40
C ALA A 381 -28.99 16.27 -25.24
N GLY A 382 -29.47 15.87 -24.06
CA GLY A 382 -29.95 14.52 -23.75
C GLY A 382 -28.87 13.55 -23.27
N ILE A 383 -27.61 13.97 -23.19
CA ILE A 383 -26.51 13.17 -22.64
C ILE A 383 -26.74 13.03 -21.12
N ARG A 384 -26.47 11.86 -20.55
CA ARG A 384 -26.51 11.63 -19.08
C ARG A 384 -25.11 11.77 -18.50
N VAL A 385 -24.98 12.29 -17.28
CA VAL A 385 -23.68 12.50 -16.63
C VAL A 385 -23.68 11.96 -15.21
N PHE A 386 -22.80 10.99 -14.95
CA PHE A 386 -22.48 10.51 -13.61
C PHE A 386 -21.10 11.07 -13.23
N GLY A 387 -21.02 11.83 -12.14
CA GLY A 387 -19.76 12.24 -11.53
C GLY A 387 -19.35 11.24 -10.45
N LEU A 388 -18.07 10.93 -10.34
CA LEU A 388 -17.57 10.13 -9.20
C LEU A 388 -17.72 10.93 -7.89
N SER A 389 -18.05 10.23 -6.81
CA SER A 389 -18.45 10.84 -5.53
C SER A 389 -17.35 11.69 -4.94
N ASP A 390 -16.09 11.25 -5.06
CA ASP A 390 -14.86 11.89 -4.55
C ASP A 390 -14.64 13.31 -5.07
N ASN A 391 -15.33 13.68 -6.16
CA ASN A 391 -15.24 15.01 -6.76
C ASN A 391 -16.62 15.56 -7.20
N CYS A 392 -17.69 15.15 -6.54
CA CYS A 392 -19.02 15.73 -6.72
C CYS A 392 -19.06 17.22 -6.35
N THR A 393 -18.43 17.59 -5.22
CA THR A 393 -18.16 18.97 -4.83
C THR A 393 -16.77 19.09 -4.19
N ALA A 394 -16.21 20.30 -4.14
CA ALA A 394 -14.89 20.56 -3.52
C ALA A 394 -14.92 20.56 -1.97
N SER A 395 -15.87 19.86 -1.35
CA SER A 395 -16.15 19.97 0.10
C SER A 395 -16.68 18.69 0.75
N ASP A 396 -16.82 17.59 0.00
CA ASP A 396 -17.40 16.35 0.53
C ASP A 396 -16.30 15.46 1.14
N HIS A 397 -16.54 14.98 2.37
CA HIS A 397 -15.72 13.96 3.03
C HIS A 397 -16.05 12.59 2.43
N VAL A 398 -15.40 12.28 1.32
CA VAL A 398 -15.66 11.02 0.61
C VAL A 398 -14.84 9.91 1.21
N HIS A 399 -15.51 8.81 1.53
CA HIS A 399 -14.93 7.64 2.17
C HIS A 399 -14.80 6.48 1.18
N ILE A 400 -14.04 5.44 1.53
CA ILE A 400 -13.81 4.30 0.64
C ILE A 400 -15.12 3.56 0.26
N GLU A 401 -16.12 3.56 1.14
CA GLU A 401 -17.44 2.97 0.87
C GLU A 401 -18.23 3.74 -0.19
N ASP A 402 -18.02 5.05 -0.35
CA ASP A 402 -18.64 5.82 -1.44
C ASP A 402 -18.12 5.35 -2.81
N MET A 403 -16.81 5.04 -2.89
CA MET A 403 -16.17 4.50 -4.09
C MET A 403 -16.70 3.12 -4.47
N TYR A 404 -16.88 2.23 -3.48
CA TYR A 404 -17.56 0.96 -3.69
C TYR A 404 -19.00 1.18 -4.16
N SER A 405 -19.73 2.14 -3.56
CA SER A 405 -21.10 2.46 -3.98
C SER A 405 -21.17 2.97 -5.44
N ASP A 406 -20.18 3.74 -5.89
CA ASP A 406 -20.13 4.25 -7.27
C ASP A 406 -19.88 3.14 -8.28
N ILE A 407 -18.98 2.20 -7.97
CA ILE A 407 -18.74 1.02 -8.80
C ILE A 407 -20.04 0.18 -8.90
N LEU A 408 -20.77 -0.01 -7.81
CA LEU A 408 -22.05 -0.73 -7.82
C LEU A 408 -23.15 0.03 -8.60
N LYS A 409 -23.24 1.36 -8.47
CA LYS A 409 -24.15 2.21 -9.27
C LYS A 409 -23.82 2.15 -10.76
N ILE A 410 -22.54 2.13 -11.14
CA ILE A 410 -22.09 1.93 -12.52
C ILE A 410 -22.54 0.53 -13.01
N GLY A 411 -22.48 -0.49 -12.16
CA GLY A 411 -23.04 -1.82 -12.42
C GLY A 411 -24.52 -1.76 -12.81
N GLN A 412 -25.34 -1.09 -12.00
CA GLN A 412 -26.77 -0.86 -12.28
C GLN A 412 -26.98 -0.06 -13.58
N ILE A 413 -26.22 1.01 -13.80
CA ILE A 413 -26.34 1.86 -15.00
C ILE A 413 -26.08 1.06 -16.29
N PHE A 414 -25.13 0.12 -16.29
CA PHE A 414 -24.69 -0.61 -17.47
C PHE A 414 -25.24 -2.04 -17.62
N ASP A 415 -26.04 -2.54 -16.67
CA ASP A 415 -26.54 -3.92 -16.62
C ASP A 415 -25.40 -4.95 -16.48
N VAL A 416 -24.49 -4.72 -15.52
CA VAL A 416 -23.30 -5.55 -15.24
C VAL A 416 -23.03 -5.80 -13.74
N GLN A 417 -24.08 -5.79 -12.91
CA GLN A 417 -24.05 -5.95 -11.44
C GLN A 417 -23.11 -7.08 -11.00
N ASP A 418 -23.26 -8.28 -11.57
CA ASP A 418 -22.43 -9.47 -11.32
C ASP A 418 -20.91 -9.16 -11.33
N LYS A 419 -20.46 -8.30 -12.26
CA LYS A 419 -19.04 -7.94 -12.43
C LYS A 419 -18.59 -6.88 -11.42
N THR A 420 -19.45 -5.90 -11.13
CA THR A 420 -19.14 -4.85 -10.15
C THR A 420 -19.15 -5.36 -8.72
N GLU A 421 -20.05 -6.30 -8.40
CA GLU A 421 -20.06 -6.99 -7.11
C GLU A 421 -18.81 -7.86 -6.95
N ALA A 422 -18.44 -8.63 -7.97
CA ALA A 422 -17.18 -9.39 -7.95
C ALA A 422 -15.94 -8.51 -7.75
N LEU A 423 -15.87 -7.36 -8.43
CA LEU A 423 -14.77 -6.39 -8.31
C LEU A 423 -14.72 -5.72 -6.92
N VAL A 424 -15.86 -5.32 -6.36
CA VAL A 424 -15.91 -4.73 -5.01
C VAL A 424 -15.56 -5.78 -3.94
N ASN A 425 -16.04 -7.01 -4.08
CA ASN A 425 -15.73 -8.10 -3.16
C ASN A 425 -14.24 -8.48 -3.18
N ASP A 426 -13.60 -8.49 -4.36
CA ASP A 426 -12.14 -8.69 -4.49
C ASP A 426 -11.36 -7.59 -3.74
N MET A 427 -11.68 -6.32 -3.97
CA MET A 427 -11.03 -5.20 -3.27
C MET A 427 -11.25 -5.27 -1.75
N LYS A 428 -12.46 -5.58 -1.28
CA LYS A 428 -12.73 -5.72 0.16
C LYS A 428 -11.99 -6.91 0.77
N ALA A 429 -11.90 -8.04 0.07
CA ALA A 429 -11.16 -9.21 0.54
C ALA A 429 -9.65 -8.93 0.66
N ARG A 430 -9.07 -8.19 -0.30
CA ARG A 430 -7.66 -7.76 -0.28
C ARG A 430 -7.37 -6.82 0.89
N VAL A 431 -8.21 -5.82 1.11
CA VAL A 431 -8.09 -4.91 2.26
C VAL A 431 -8.25 -5.67 3.58
N ALA A 432 -9.18 -6.61 3.69
CA ALA A 432 -9.33 -7.44 4.88
C ALA A 432 -8.08 -8.31 5.15
N ALA A 433 -7.45 -8.87 4.11
CA ALA A 433 -6.21 -9.63 4.24
C ALA A 433 -5.02 -8.76 4.70
N VAL A 434 -4.95 -7.49 4.26
CA VAL A 434 -4.00 -6.50 4.79
C VAL A 434 -4.23 -6.29 6.29
N GLN A 435 -5.48 -6.04 6.69
CA GLN A 435 -5.86 -5.79 8.09
C GLN A 435 -5.60 -7.00 9.00
N GLU A 436 -5.81 -8.22 8.52
CA GLU A 436 -5.45 -9.45 9.23
C GLU A 436 -3.94 -9.55 9.45
N LYS A 437 -3.14 -9.24 8.42
CA LYS A 437 -1.67 -9.35 8.47
C LYS A 437 -1.02 -8.37 9.45
N ILE A 438 -1.58 -7.18 9.59
CA ILE A 438 -1.11 -6.12 10.51
C ILE A 438 -1.79 -6.15 11.88
N ALA A 439 -2.66 -7.13 12.14
CA ALA A 439 -3.45 -7.20 13.37
C ALA A 439 -2.57 -7.25 14.63
N GLY A 440 -2.77 -6.30 15.54
CA GLY A 440 -2.02 -6.18 16.80
C GLY A 440 -0.72 -5.39 16.72
N LEU A 441 -0.35 -4.87 15.54
CA LEU A 441 0.76 -3.92 15.40
C LEU A 441 0.34 -2.50 15.84
N PRO A 442 1.26 -1.69 16.40
CA PRO A 442 0.98 -0.31 16.77
C PRO A 442 0.85 0.56 15.51
N PRO A 443 -0.15 1.45 15.39
CA PRO A 443 -0.32 2.25 14.18
C PRO A 443 0.89 3.15 13.87
N THR A 444 1.31 3.20 12.60
CA THR A 444 2.44 4.03 12.15
C THR A 444 2.01 5.47 11.89
N LYS A 445 2.69 6.47 12.48
CA LYS A 445 2.36 7.88 12.28
C LYS A 445 2.69 8.39 10.88
N ALA A 446 1.66 8.47 10.05
CA ALA A 446 1.76 8.86 8.65
C ALA A 446 1.44 10.34 8.44
N PHE A 447 2.31 11.04 7.72
CA PHE A 447 2.02 12.37 7.16
C PHE A 447 1.69 12.24 5.67
N PHE A 448 0.46 12.60 5.28
CA PHE A 448 0.10 12.71 3.86
C PHE A 448 0.62 14.05 3.28
N ASP A 449 1.56 13.96 2.34
CA ASP A 449 2.15 15.10 1.64
C ASP A 449 1.54 15.24 0.24
N ALA A 450 0.70 16.26 0.05
CA ALA A 450 0.12 16.67 -1.23
C ALA A 450 0.91 17.81 -1.90
N GLY A 451 2.18 18.02 -1.50
CA GLY A 451 3.09 18.95 -2.15
C GLY A 451 3.07 20.39 -1.61
N GLY A 452 3.88 21.25 -2.24
CA GLY A 452 4.10 22.65 -1.85
C GLY A 452 5.34 22.86 -0.97
N GLU A 453 6.08 23.95 -1.19
CA GLU A 453 7.31 24.27 -0.44
C GLU A 453 7.06 25.13 0.82
N GLY A 454 5.79 25.42 1.14
CA GLY A 454 5.38 26.20 2.31
C GLY A 454 4.24 27.19 1.99
N PRO A 455 3.04 27.05 2.59
CA PRO A 455 2.58 25.88 3.37
C PRO A 455 2.51 24.60 2.51
N ILE A 456 2.39 23.44 3.16
CA ILE A 456 2.26 22.12 2.52
C ILE A 456 0.78 21.72 2.47
N GLY A 457 0.33 21.14 1.35
CA GLY A 457 -0.99 20.50 1.27
C GLY A 457 -1.02 19.16 1.99
N THR A 458 -2.06 18.90 2.78
CA THR A 458 -2.29 17.60 3.43
C THR A 458 -3.78 17.25 3.44
N ALA A 459 -4.11 16.01 3.78
CA ALA A 459 -5.48 15.52 3.90
C ALA A 459 -5.81 15.20 5.36
N GLY A 460 -6.84 15.84 5.91
CA GLY A 460 -7.24 15.64 7.32
C GLY A 460 -8.18 14.45 7.51
N GLN A 461 -9.17 14.35 6.63
CA GLN A 461 -10.29 13.39 6.70
C GLN A 461 -10.59 12.83 5.30
N GLY A 462 -11.55 11.90 5.17
CA GLY A 462 -11.96 11.31 3.89
C GLY A 462 -10.97 10.27 3.33
N LEU A 463 -10.95 10.08 2.02
CA LEU A 463 -10.38 8.91 1.35
C LEU A 463 -8.91 8.60 1.71
N GLN A 464 -8.03 9.61 1.77
CA GLN A 464 -6.63 9.39 2.15
C GLN A 464 -6.48 9.09 3.65
N HIS A 465 -7.37 9.61 4.50
CA HIS A 465 -7.43 9.21 5.92
C HIS A 465 -7.88 7.75 6.04
N ASP A 466 -8.95 7.35 5.35
CA ASP A 466 -9.43 5.96 5.32
C ASP A 466 -8.33 5.01 4.87
N MET A 467 -7.67 5.29 3.75
CA MET A 467 -6.60 4.45 3.22
C MET A 467 -5.41 4.31 4.18
N ILE A 468 -4.99 5.41 4.83
CA ILE A 468 -3.96 5.37 5.87
C ILE A 468 -4.40 4.48 7.04
N VAL A 469 -5.63 4.61 7.53
CA VAL A 469 -6.14 3.81 8.66
C VAL A 469 -6.28 2.33 8.30
N LEU A 470 -6.79 2.02 7.10
CA LEU A 470 -6.92 0.64 6.60
C LEU A 470 -5.56 -0.05 6.42
N ALA A 471 -4.51 0.72 6.10
CA ALA A 471 -3.13 0.26 6.00
C ALA A 471 -2.39 0.13 7.35
N GLY A 472 -3.04 0.45 8.48
CA GLY A 472 -2.41 0.42 9.81
C GLY A 472 -1.72 1.73 10.23
N GLY A 473 -2.01 2.84 9.58
CA GLY A 473 -1.46 4.15 9.92
C GLY A 473 -2.32 4.98 10.88
N GLU A 474 -1.68 5.87 11.62
CA GLU A 474 -2.29 7.04 12.27
C GLU A 474 -2.05 8.25 11.37
N ASN A 475 -3.08 8.78 10.71
CA ASN A 475 -2.95 10.07 10.02
C ASN A 475 -2.72 11.17 11.06
N ILE A 476 -1.53 11.77 11.07
CA ILE A 476 -1.14 12.76 12.08
C ILE A 476 -1.97 14.05 12.04
N PHE A 477 -2.77 14.29 11.00
CA PHE A 477 -3.68 15.43 10.85
C PHE A 477 -5.18 15.07 10.92
N ALA A 478 -5.52 13.90 11.48
CA ALA A 478 -6.92 13.45 11.63
C ALA A 478 -7.83 14.40 12.45
N ASP A 479 -7.26 15.34 13.22
CA ASP A 479 -8.00 16.40 13.92
C ASP A 479 -8.51 17.53 13.01
N TYR A 480 -8.05 17.58 11.75
CA TYR A 480 -8.46 18.61 10.79
C TYR A 480 -9.78 18.21 10.11
N ALA A 481 -10.83 19.01 10.35
CA ALA A 481 -12.19 18.71 9.91
C ALA A 481 -12.45 18.88 8.39
N ASN A 482 -11.45 19.23 7.58
CA ASN A 482 -11.58 19.46 6.14
C ASN A 482 -10.83 18.37 5.36
N TYR A 483 -11.32 18.03 4.16
CA TYR A 483 -10.72 17.04 3.27
C TYR A 483 -9.27 17.42 2.91
N TYR A 484 -9.05 18.60 2.32
CA TYR A 484 -7.72 19.18 2.09
C TYR A 484 -7.48 20.43 2.92
N GLU A 485 -6.26 20.56 3.46
CA GLU A 485 -5.80 21.73 4.20
C GLU A 485 -4.34 22.10 3.88
N SER A 486 -3.97 23.35 4.20
CA SER A 486 -2.60 23.87 4.09
C SER A 486 -1.94 24.00 5.47
N VAL A 487 -0.93 23.18 5.76
CA VAL A 487 -0.24 23.12 7.06
C VAL A 487 1.14 23.78 7.06
N SER A 488 1.60 24.19 8.25
CA SER A 488 2.92 24.79 8.44
C SER A 488 4.01 23.73 8.63
N LEU A 489 5.26 24.06 8.24
CA LEU A 489 6.40 23.16 8.41
C LEU A 489 6.65 22.87 9.90
N GLU A 490 6.49 23.88 10.75
CA GLU A 490 6.62 23.79 12.19
C GLU A 490 5.62 22.80 12.81
N GLU A 491 4.41 22.72 12.26
CA GLU A 491 3.36 21.82 12.74
C GLU A 491 3.61 20.37 12.32
N VAL A 492 4.00 20.12 11.07
CA VAL A 492 4.41 18.78 10.60
C VAL A 492 5.59 18.27 11.44
N ALA A 493 6.59 19.12 11.68
CA ALA A 493 7.73 18.78 12.53
C ALA A 493 7.33 18.49 13.99
N ALA A 494 6.38 19.25 14.55
CA ALA A 494 5.92 19.07 15.92
C ALA A 494 5.10 17.78 16.13
N ARG A 495 4.38 17.32 15.10
CA ARG A 495 3.57 16.09 15.14
C ARG A 495 4.39 14.80 14.99
N GLN A 496 5.68 14.90 14.64
CA GLN A 496 6.67 13.81 14.61
C GLN A 496 6.23 12.58 13.78
N PRO A 497 6.05 12.71 12.45
CA PRO A 497 5.77 11.58 11.57
C PRO A 497 6.87 10.51 11.60
N GLU A 498 6.43 9.26 11.51
CA GLU A 498 7.25 8.06 11.38
C GLU A 498 7.40 7.62 9.91
N ILE A 499 6.49 8.07 9.04
CA ILE A 499 6.58 7.90 7.58
C ILE A 499 5.92 9.07 6.82
N PHE A 500 6.46 9.40 5.66
CA PHE A 500 5.83 10.30 4.68
C PHE A 500 5.05 9.50 3.63
N VAL A 501 3.76 9.78 3.46
CA VAL A 501 2.94 9.26 2.34
C VAL A 501 2.91 10.36 1.28
N VAL A 502 3.67 10.19 0.21
CA VAL A 502 3.88 11.23 -0.80
C VAL A 502 2.96 10.97 -1.99
N ASP A 503 2.12 11.95 -2.32
CA ASP A 503 1.30 11.94 -3.54
C ASP A 503 2.16 12.39 -4.74
N THR A 504 2.31 11.52 -5.73
CA THR A 504 3.36 11.67 -6.75
C THR A 504 2.87 12.10 -8.13
N TRP A 505 1.56 12.03 -8.39
CA TRP A 505 0.82 12.30 -9.64
C TRP A 505 1.33 11.68 -10.96
N SER A 506 2.64 11.55 -11.23
CA SER A 506 3.30 10.58 -12.16
C SER A 506 4.80 10.87 -12.45
N ASP A 507 5.53 11.74 -11.72
CA ASP A 507 6.90 12.17 -12.11
C ASP A 507 8.05 11.63 -11.21
N PRO A 508 8.87 10.66 -11.68
CA PRO A 508 10.05 10.15 -10.98
C PRO A 508 11.10 11.20 -10.55
N ALA A 509 11.23 12.31 -11.26
CA ALA A 509 12.14 13.40 -10.87
C ALA A 509 11.57 14.23 -9.71
N TYR A 510 10.24 14.42 -9.70
CA TYR A 510 9.52 15.04 -8.59
C TYR A 510 9.65 14.20 -7.31
N ILE A 511 9.49 12.88 -7.39
CA ILE A 511 9.52 11.98 -6.23
C ILE A 511 10.85 12.02 -5.48
N ASN A 512 11.96 11.89 -6.20
CA ASN A 512 13.30 11.93 -5.61
C ASN A 512 13.60 13.30 -4.98
N SER A 513 13.30 14.39 -5.69
CA SER A 513 13.52 15.74 -5.17
C SER A 513 12.58 16.10 -4.01
N ARG A 514 11.33 15.60 -4.01
CA ARG A 514 10.35 15.83 -2.95
C ARG A 514 10.69 15.06 -1.68
N SER A 515 11.02 13.77 -1.78
CA SER A 515 11.46 12.97 -0.63
C SER A 515 12.76 13.51 -0.02
N GLU A 516 13.76 13.88 -0.82
CA GLU A 516 14.98 14.53 -0.32
C GLU A 516 14.69 15.88 0.38
N TRP A 517 13.77 16.68 -0.17
CA TRP A 517 13.31 17.92 0.46
C TRP A 517 12.59 17.68 1.78
N LEU A 518 11.69 16.70 1.86
CA LEU A 518 11.01 16.30 3.09
C LEU A 518 12.02 15.85 4.15
N PHE A 519 12.97 14.98 3.78
CA PHE A 519 14.01 14.49 4.69
C PHE A 519 14.94 15.61 5.17
N THR A 520 15.22 16.61 4.35
CA THR A 520 16.06 17.75 4.72
C THR A 520 15.30 18.72 5.64
N THR A 521 14.07 19.07 5.26
CA THR A 521 13.20 20.02 5.95
C THR A 521 12.76 19.50 7.32
N PHE A 522 12.45 18.21 7.41
CA PHE A 522 11.98 17.54 8.62
C PHE A 522 13.04 16.65 9.28
N SER A 523 14.33 16.96 9.08
CA SER A 523 15.51 16.18 9.52
C SER A 523 15.55 15.72 10.98
N GLU A 524 14.75 16.32 11.87
CA GLU A 524 14.62 15.87 13.27
C GLU A 524 13.50 14.84 13.53
N THR A 525 12.62 14.59 12.57
CA THR A 525 11.53 13.59 12.67
C THR A 525 12.07 12.16 12.48
N PRO A 526 11.39 11.13 13.04
CA PRO A 526 11.74 9.73 12.77
C PRO A 526 11.73 9.40 11.28
N ALA A 527 10.68 9.80 10.53
CA ALA A 527 10.58 9.60 9.08
C ALA A 527 11.83 10.09 8.31
N ALA A 528 12.38 11.24 8.68
CA ALA A 528 13.55 11.81 8.01
C ALA A 528 14.89 11.19 8.42
N LYS A 529 14.99 10.69 9.66
CA LYS A 529 16.18 10.00 10.18
C LYS A 529 16.30 8.60 9.59
N ASP A 530 15.18 7.89 9.51
CA ASP A 530 15.11 6.51 9.00
C ASP A 530 14.82 6.46 7.48
N LYS A 531 14.73 7.62 6.81
CA LYS A 531 14.41 7.80 5.38
C LYS A 531 13.11 7.10 4.95
N ARG A 532 12.14 7.00 5.85
CA ARG A 532 10.85 6.32 5.62
C ARG A 532 9.90 7.23 4.83
N PHE A 533 9.58 6.80 3.63
CA PHE A 533 8.45 7.31 2.85
C PHE A 533 7.80 6.17 2.05
N VAL A 534 6.58 6.41 1.61
CA VAL A 534 5.91 5.61 0.57
C VAL A 534 5.45 6.58 -0.52
N GLU A 535 5.83 6.28 -1.76
CA GLU A 535 5.21 6.88 -2.94
C GLU A 535 3.83 6.25 -3.14
N ILE A 536 2.81 7.08 -3.30
CA ILE A 536 1.49 6.63 -3.75
C ILE A 536 1.10 7.48 -4.98
N PRO A 537 1.06 6.88 -6.19
CA PRO A 537 0.68 7.63 -7.38
C PRO A 537 -0.82 7.98 -7.36
N GLY A 538 -1.20 9.15 -7.87
CA GLY A 538 -2.56 9.69 -7.76
C GLY A 538 -3.68 8.73 -8.17
N ILE A 539 -3.47 7.90 -9.21
CA ILE A 539 -4.48 6.90 -9.67
C ILE A 539 -4.79 5.81 -8.63
N TYR A 540 -4.00 5.68 -7.56
CA TYR A 540 -4.24 4.76 -6.45
C TYR A 540 -5.01 5.40 -5.28
N ILE A 541 -5.15 6.73 -5.24
CA ILE A 541 -5.76 7.52 -4.14
C ILE A 541 -6.88 8.47 -4.60
N TYR A 542 -7.26 8.42 -5.89
CA TYR A 542 -8.33 9.22 -6.50
C TYR A 542 -9.15 8.39 -7.51
N PHE A 543 -10.35 8.88 -7.86
CA PHE A 543 -11.15 8.55 -9.06
C PHE A 543 -11.85 7.18 -9.12
N ALA A 544 -12.50 6.74 -8.04
CA ALA A 544 -13.25 5.45 -8.02
C ALA A 544 -12.45 4.28 -8.62
N SER A 545 -11.14 4.29 -8.37
CA SER A 545 -10.15 3.50 -9.08
C SER A 545 -10.22 2.02 -8.74
N ILE A 546 -9.97 1.18 -9.75
CA ILE A 546 -9.82 -0.28 -9.57
C ILE A 546 -8.54 -0.66 -8.80
N ARG A 547 -7.73 0.33 -8.40
CA ARG A 547 -6.41 0.20 -7.78
C ARG A 547 -6.36 0.59 -6.30
N PHE A 548 -7.49 0.95 -5.67
CA PHE A 548 -7.48 1.35 -4.25
C PHE A 548 -6.93 0.27 -3.31
N ALA A 549 -7.24 -1.00 -3.58
CA ALA A 549 -6.69 -2.12 -2.82
C ALA A 549 -5.16 -2.17 -2.93
N ASP A 550 -4.62 -2.02 -4.16
CA ASP A 550 -3.18 -1.92 -4.41
C ASP A 550 -2.54 -0.76 -3.60
N GLY A 551 -3.22 0.40 -3.53
CA GLY A 551 -2.74 1.57 -2.79
C GLY A 551 -2.69 1.35 -1.27
N ILE A 552 -3.68 0.64 -0.71
CA ILE A 552 -3.70 0.25 0.71
C ILE A 552 -2.62 -0.79 1.01
N GLU A 553 -2.41 -1.77 0.12
CA GLU A 553 -1.31 -2.74 0.22
C GLU A 553 0.05 -2.04 0.23
N MET A 554 0.30 -1.12 -0.71
CA MET A 554 1.54 -0.32 -0.77
C MET A 554 1.79 0.49 0.51
N MET A 555 0.76 1.14 1.07
CA MET A 555 0.89 1.84 2.34
C MET A 555 1.20 0.86 3.48
N ALA A 556 0.50 -0.28 3.56
CA ALA A 556 0.66 -1.25 4.64
C ALA A 556 2.04 -1.92 4.64
N GLU A 557 2.58 -2.24 3.46
CA GLU A 557 3.95 -2.74 3.29
C GLU A 557 5.01 -1.73 3.77
N ALA A 558 4.77 -0.43 3.56
CA ALA A 558 5.68 0.62 3.98
C ALA A 558 5.53 1.01 5.47
N PHE A 559 4.31 0.88 6.03
CA PHE A 559 4.01 1.15 7.44
C PHE A 559 4.52 0.00 8.32
N HIS A 560 4.24 -1.23 7.91
CA HIS A 560 4.52 -2.46 8.66
C HIS A 560 5.37 -3.46 7.85
N PRO A 561 6.58 -3.08 7.38
CA PRO A 561 7.42 -3.98 6.60
C PRO A 561 7.74 -5.29 7.34
N GLU A 562 7.70 -5.31 8.68
CA GLU A 562 7.79 -6.52 9.50
C GLU A 562 6.64 -7.53 9.33
N ALA A 563 5.46 -7.08 8.92
CA ALA A 563 4.30 -7.93 8.63
C ALA A 563 4.35 -8.49 7.20
N PHE A 564 4.97 -7.75 6.27
CA PHE A 564 4.97 -8.08 4.85
C PHE A 564 6.27 -8.71 4.35
N ALA A 565 7.39 -8.47 5.04
CA ALA A 565 8.59 -9.27 4.91
C ALA A 565 8.24 -10.74 5.08
N ALA A 566 8.39 -11.54 4.02
CA ALA A 566 8.32 -12.97 4.14
C ALA A 566 9.36 -13.39 5.18
N ALA A 567 8.94 -14.07 6.25
CA ALA A 567 9.88 -14.65 7.20
C ALA A 567 10.86 -15.52 6.39
N PRO A 568 12.17 -15.20 6.39
CA PRO A 568 13.10 -15.73 5.39
C PRO A 568 13.06 -17.26 5.42
N SER A 569 12.60 -17.84 4.30
CA SER A 569 12.28 -19.26 4.24
C SER A 569 13.55 -20.08 4.09
N TYR A 570 14.25 -20.28 5.20
CA TYR A 570 15.42 -21.13 5.25
C TYR A 570 15.02 -22.61 5.07
N PRO A 571 15.80 -23.40 4.30
CA PRO A 571 17.10 -23.06 3.73
C PRO A 571 17.03 -22.19 2.47
N VAL A 572 17.83 -21.12 2.44
CA VAL A 572 18.04 -20.27 1.26
C VAL A 572 19.16 -20.87 0.42
N THR A 573 18.92 -21.09 -0.88
CA THR A 573 19.93 -21.60 -1.81
C THR A 573 20.19 -20.59 -2.93
N ILE A 574 21.46 -20.24 -3.13
CA ILE A 574 21.92 -19.26 -4.12
C ILE A 574 23.02 -19.89 -4.97
N GLU A 575 22.93 -19.71 -6.29
CA GLU A 575 24.03 -20.02 -7.22
C GLU A 575 24.95 -18.80 -7.33
N ASN A 576 26.22 -18.93 -6.93
CA ASN A 576 27.18 -17.83 -6.93
C ASN A 576 28.58 -18.31 -7.34
N CYS A 577 29.22 -17.59 -8.27
CA CYS A 577 30.52 -17.94 -8.86
C CYS A 577 30.69 -19.42 -9.29
N GLY A 578 29.61 -20.07 -9.74
CA GLY A 578 29.60 -21.49 -10.14
C GLY A 578 29.46 -22.49 -8.98
N ASN A 579 29.16 -22.02 -7.76
CA ASN A 579 28.91 -22.84 -6.59
C ASN A 579 27.46 -22.69 -6.11
N THR A 580 26.82 -23.80 -5.72
CA THR A 580 25.57 -23.80 -4.96
C THR A 580 25.86 -23.53 -3.49
N LEU A 581 25.47 -22.37 -2.98
CA LEU A 581 25.54 -22.01 -1.57
C LEU A 581 24.18 -22.27 -0.91
N THR A 582 24.14 -22.93 0.24
CA THR A 582 22.91 -23.17 1.01
C THR A 582 23.08 -22.72 2.45
N PHE A 583 22.14 -21.92 2.92
CA PHE A 583 22.12 -21.33 4.26
C PHE A 583 20.87 -21.82 5.01
N ASP A 584 21.05 -22.56 6.10
CA ASP A 584 19.94 -23.05 6.95
C ASP A 584 19.37 -21.98 7.90
N LYS A 585 20.01 -20.80 7.95
CA LYS A 585 19.63 -19.60 8.71
C LYS A 585 20.45 -18.40 8.20
N ALA A 586 20.11 -17.19 8.63
CA ALA A 586 20.94 -16.00 8.44
C ALA A 586 22.37 -16.23 8.99
N PRO A 587 23.42 -15.84 8.24
CA PRO A 587 24.77 -15.72 8.78
C PRO A 587 24.83 -14.62 9.85
N GLU A 588 25.58 -14.87 10.92
CA GLU A 588 25.73 -13.94 12.06
C GLU A 588 27.12 -13.28 12.08
N ARG A 589 28.06 -13.76 11.26
CA ARG A 589 29.50 -13.44 11.33
C ARG A 589 30.10 -13.37 9.93
N ALA A 590 29.83 -12.28 9.22
CA ALA A 590 30.39 -11.99 7.91
C ALA A 590 31.81 -11.42 8.02
N LEU A 591 32.78 -12.12 7.43
CA LEU A 591 34.07 -11.52 7.06
C LEU A 591 33.93 -10.95 5.65
N VAL A 592 34.25 -9.67 5.45
CA VAL A 592 34.21 -9.04 4.12
C VAL A 592 35.63 -8.70 3.66
N THR A 593 35.92 -8.79 2.38
CA THR A 593 37.30 -8.54 1.92
C THR A 593 37.59 -7.05 1.80
N TYR A 594 36.85 -6.32 0.96
CA TYR A 594 37.05 -4.90 0.69
C TYR A 594 35.91 -3.98 1.18
N GLN A 595 36.22 -2.69 1.23
CA GLN A 595 35.33 -1.62 1.67
C GLN A 595 34.03 -1.50 0.85
N ASN A 596 34.04 -1.74 -0.47
CA ASN A 596 32.82 -1.71 -1.30
C ASN A 596 31.79 -2.75 -0.84
N VAL A 597 32.22 -3.94 -0.43
CA VAL A 597 31.36 -4.99 0.13
C VAL A 597 30.91 -4.65 1.55
N ALA A 598 31.79 -4.05 2.35
CA ALA A 598 31.42 -3.53 3.66
C ALA A 598 30.33 -2.46 3.56
N GLU A 599 30.40 -1.57 2.56
CA GLU A 599 29.40 -0.54 2.29
C GLU A 599 28.06 -1.12 1.85
N ILE A 600 28.03 -2.16 1.00
CA ILE A 600 26.80 -2.92 0.70
C ILE A 600 26.17 -3.43 2.00
N MET A 601 26.95 -4.11 2.86
CA MET A 601 26.47 -4.66 4.12
C MET A 601 25.95 -3.58 5.10
N VAL A 602 26.62 -2.44 5.19
CA VAL A 602 26.18 -1.30 6.01
C VAL A 602 24.87 -0.70 5.47
N LYS A 603 24.76 -0.46 4.16
CA LYS A 603 23.54 0.06 3.51
C LYS A 603 22.36 -0.92 3.62
N LEU A 604 22.63 -2.23 3.63
CA LEU A 604 21.64 -3.28 3.95
C LEU A 604 21.29 -3.37 5.43
N GLY A 605 21.87 -2.53 6.31
CA GLY A 605 21.62 -2.52 7.74
C GLY A 605 22.15 -3.76 8.48
N LEU A 606 23.29 -4.30 8.05
CA LEU A 606 23.95 -5.51 8.57
C LEU A 606 25.30 -5.20 9.24
N THR A 607 25.51 -3.97 9.69
CA THR A 607 26.76 -3.50 10.33
C THR A 607 27.18 -4.37 11.52
N ASP A 608 26.23 -4.91 12.29
CA ASP A 608 26.48 -5.80 13.43
C ASP A 608 27.00 -7.19 13.03
N LYS A 609 26.77 -7.60 11.78
CA LYS A 609 27.22 -8.90 11.24
C LYS A 609 28.67 -8.88 10.78
N ILE A 610 29.25 -7.70 10.52
CA ILE A 610 30.62 -7.56 9.99
C ILE A 610 31.64 -7.82 11.12
N VAL A 611 32.25 -9.00 11.13
CA VAL A 611 33.27 -9.37 12.14
C VAL A 611 34.67 -8.88 11.78
N GLY A 612 34.90 -8.53 10.51
CA GLY A 612 36.13 -7.89 10.05
C GLY A 612 36.05 -7.46 8.59
N VAL A 613 36.84 -6.46 8.24
CA VAL A 613 37.16 -6.09 6.85
C VAL A 613 38.62 -6.45 6.61
N THR A 614 38.89 -7.34 5.66
CA THR A 614 40.20 -7.98 5.47
C THR A 614 41.29 -6.98 5.08
N TYR A 615 40.97 -6.07 4.16
CA TYR A 615 41.88 -5.01 3.71
C TYR A 615 41.59 -3.70 4.45
N GLY A 616 42.65 -3.02 4.91
CA GLY A 616 42.55 -1.71 5.56
C GLY A 616 41.85 -0.65 4.70
N LYS A 617 41.09 0.24 5.37
CA LYS A 617 40.23 1.26 4.74
C LYS A 617 40.97 2.04 3.64
N ALA A 618 40.55 1.83 2.40
CA ALA A 618 41.21 2.39 1.22
C ALA A 618 40.70 3.80 0.87
N TYR A 619 39.42 4.08 1.17
CA TYR A 619 38.73 5.29 0.73
C TYR A 619 37.96 5.97 1.89
N PRO A 620 37.66 7.28 1.80
CA PRO A 620 36.74 7.92 2.74
C PRO A 620 35.37 7.22 2.74
N SER A 621 34.69 7.15 3.89
CA SER A 621 33.30 6.67 3.95
C SER A 621 32.35 7.58 3.15
N PRO A 622 31.18 7.08 2.73
CA PRO A 622 30.10 7.94 2.28
C PRO A 622 29.68 8.90 3.41
N ALA A 623 29.22 10.10 3.06
CA ALA A 623 28.85 11.12 4.06
C ALA A 623 27.60 10.74 4.89
N ASP A 624 26.76 9.87 4.34
CA ASP A 624 25.56 9.30 4.93
C ASP A 624 25.79 7.95 5.65
N MET A 625 27.00 7.40 5.61
CA MET A 625 27.37 6.13 6.25
C MET A 625 28.68 6.25 7.08
N PRO A 626 28.71 7.11 8.12
CA PRO A 626 29.90 7.29 8.96
C PRO A 626 30.30 6.03 9.76
N GLU A 627 29.41 5.05 9.90
CA GLU A 627 29.67 3.77 10.57
C GLU A 627 30.79 2.98 9.87
N VAL A 628 30.94 3.15 8.55
CA VAL A 628 31.98 2.50 7.72
C VAL A 628 33.39 2.84 8.23
N ASP A 629 33.59 4.04 8.79
CA ASP A 629 34.86 4.47 9.38
C ASP A 629 35.20 3.74 10.70
N THR A 630 34.21 3.10 11.32
CA THR A 630 34.32 2.46 12.65
C THR A 630 34.42 0.93 12.59
N LEU A 631 34.37 0.34 11.40
CA LEU A 631 34.46 -1.10 11.18
C LEU A 631 35.81 -1.69 11.62
N ASN A 632 35.80 -2.99 11.92
CA ASN A 632 36.99 -3.74 12.32
C ASN A 632 37.90 -4.07 11.10
N TYR A 633 38.63 -3.08 10.61
CA TYR A 633 39.65 -3.28 9.58
C TYR A 633 40.84 -4.10 10.13
N LEU A 634 41.14 -5.23 9.50
CA LEU A 634 42.12 -6.21 9.97
C LEU A 634 43.58 -5.84 9.60
N THR A 635 43.77 -4.90 8.67
CA THR A 635 45.08 -4.33 8.33
C THR A 635 45.05 -2.79 8.27
N GLU A 636 46.22 -2.18 8.35
CA GLU A 636 46.37 -0.73 8.14
C GLU A 636 46.23 -0.38 6.64
N PRO A 637 45.66 0.79 6.28
CA PRO A 637 45.51 1.23 4.90
C PRO A 637 46.77 1.06 4.05
N GLY A 638 46.62 0.42 2.88
CA GLY A 638 47.74 0.16 1.95
C GLY A 638 48.70 -0.97 2.36
N SER A 639 48.44 -1.70 3.45
CA SER A 639 49.31 -2.81 3.91
C SER A 639 49.01 -4.17 3.27
N GLY A 640 47.97 -4.25 2.42
CA GLY A 640 47.50 -5.50 1.80
C GLY A 640 46.47 -6.26 2.67
N SER A 641 46.22 -7.51 2.28
CA SER A 641 45.28 -8.41 2.97
C SER A 641 45.79 -8.82 4.36
N ALA A 642 44.87 -9.21 5.24
CA ALA A 642 45.21 -9.86 6.50
C ALA A 642 45.82 -11.25 6.26
N SER A 643 46.58 -11.79 7.22
CA SER A 643 47.03 -13.18 7.11
C SER A 643 45.89 -14.14 7.40
N LYS A 644 45.93 -15.32 6.78
CA LYS A 644 45.04 -16.45 7.05
C LYS A 644 44.72 -16.66 8.52
N GLU A 645 45.72 -16.59 9.41
CA GLU A 645 45.53 -16.79 10.85
C GLU A 645 44.65 -15.69 11.46
N VAL A 646 44.78 -14.45 11.00
CA VAL A 646 43.97 -13.31 11.43
C VAL A 646 42.54 -13.45 10.88
N GLU A 647 42.39 -13.71 9.58
CA GLU A 647 41.10 -13.90 8.91
C GLU A 647 40.26 -15.00 9.60
N LEU A 648 40.84 -16.20 9.75
CA LEU A 648 40.16 -17.33 10.39
C LEU A 648 39.94 -17.11 11.90
N SER A 649 40.76 -16.29 12.58
CA SER A 649 40.53 -15.95 13.99
C SER A 649 39.29 -15.11 14.25
N THR A 650 38.74 -14.44 13.21
CA THR A 650 37.44 -13.77 13.31
C THR A 650 36.27 -14.75 13.46
N ASN A 651 36.49 -16.05 13.21
CA ASN A 651 35.48 -17.12 13.23
C ASN A 651 34.23 -16.71 12.42
N PRO A 652 34.35 -16.50 11.09
CA PRO A 652 33.21 -16.17 10.26
C PRO A 652 32.29 -17.38 10.07
N ASP A 653 31.02 -17.12 9.73
CA ASP A 653 30.07 -18.11 9.19
C ASP A 653 29.63 -17.78 7.75
N ILE A 654 30.17 -16.70 7.16
CA ILE A 654 30.19 -16.42 5.73
C ILE A 654 31.40 -15.52 5.41
N VAL A 655 32.00 -15.68 4.22
CA VAL A 655 32.94 -14.71 3.65
C VAL A 655 32.30 -14.05 2.44
N ILE A 656 32.32 -12.71 2.36
CA ILE A 656 31.83 -11.97 1.19
C ILE A 656 33.03 -11.28 0.52
N SER A 657 33.41 -11.79 -0.64
CA SER A 657 34.60 -11.39 -1.39
C SER A 657 34.27 -10.45 -2.53
N ALA A 658 34.90 -9.27 -2.52
CA ALA A 658 34.82 -8.31 -3.62
C ALA A 658 35.48 -8.85 -4.89
N TYR A 659 36.62 -9.54 -4.77
CA TYR A 659 37.42 -10.00 -5.90
C TYR A 659 37.76 -11.49 -5.74
N PRO A 660 36.79 -12.41 -5.92
CA PRO A 660 36.95 -13.84 -5.63
C PRO A 660 38.01 -14.55 -6.47
N THR A 661 38.50 -13.91 -7.54
CA THR A 661 39.61 -14.38 -8.38
C THR A 661 41.01 -13.96 -7.90
N TYR A 662 41.10 -13.14 -6.83
CA TYR A 662 42.33 -12.60 -6.26
C TYR A 662 42.40 -12.71 -4.72
N ASP A 663 41.28 -12.59 -4.01
CA ASP A 663 41.17 -12.53 -2.54
C ASP A 663 41.59 -13.82 -1.79
N PHE A 664 41.95 -14.89 -2.50
CA PHE A 664 42.21 -16.23 -1.94
C PHE A 664 43.58 -16.81 -2.37
N ASP A 665 44.53 -15.95 -2.73
CA ASP A 665 45.88 -16.37 -3.13
C ASP A 665 46.75 -16.75 -1.91
N ALA A 666 46.84 -18.05 -1.62
CA ALA A 666 47.73 -18.60 -0.60
C ALA A 666 49.21 -18.22 -0.79
N GLY A 667 49.64 -17.87 -2.01
CA GLY A 667 50.99 -17.36 -2.28
C GLY A 667 51.26 -16.00 -1.64
N GLN A 668 50.21 -15.26 -1.29
CA GLN A 668 50.25 -13.97 -0.60
C GLN A 668 49.97 -14.09 0.92
N GLY A 669 49.72 -15.30 1.42
CA GLY A 669 49.48 -15.57 2.84
C GLY A 669 48.01 -15.43 3.30
N MET A 670 47.08 -15.26 2.35
CA MET A 670 45.64 -15.26 2.58
C MET A 670 45.12 -16.70 2.79
N ALA A 671 43.97 -16.86 3.43
CA ALA A 671 43.25 -18.13 3.47
C ALA A 671 42.70 -18.51 2.07
N THR A 672 42.60 -19.79 1.74
CA THR A 672 41.92 -20.21 0.50
C THR A 672 40.41 -20.38 0.70
N GLN A 673 39.64 -20.41 -0.39
CA GLN A 673 38.20 -20.67 -0.33
C GLN A 673 37.89 -22.01 0.35
N GLU A 674 38.67 -23.06 0.06
CA GLU A 674 38.50 -24.37 0.70
C GLU A 674 38.78 -24.34 2.21
N GLU A 675 39.65 -23.44 2.67
CA GLU A 675 39.99 -23.30 4.08
C GLU A 675 38.90 -22.56 4.87
N PHE A 676 38.25 -21.56 4.27
CA PHE A 676 37.03 -20.95 4.82
C PHE A 676 35.86 -21.94 4.84
N VAL A 677 35.62 -22.65 3.74
CA VAL A 677 34.57 -23.68 3.66
C VAL A 677 34.81 -24.80 4.70
N ALA A 678 36.07 -25.22 4.88
CA ALA A 678 36.44 -26.18 5.92
C ALA A 678 36.30 -25.64 7.36
N ALA A 679 36.35 -24.32 7.55
CA ALA A 679 36.06 -23.64 8.81
C ALA A 679 34.55 -23.42 9.04
N GLY A 680 33.69 -23.74 8.07
CA GLY A 680 32.25 -23.55 8.14
C GLY A 680 31.74 -22.21 7.57
N ALA A 681 32.60 -21.45 6.88
CA ALA A 681 32.26 -20.20 6.23
C ALA A 681 32.21 -20.39 4.70
N PRO A 682 31.01 -20.57 4.09
CA PRO A 682 30.87 -20.47 2.63
C PRO A 682 31.35 -19.11 2.11
N VAL A 683 31.88 -19.10 0.89
CA VAL A 683 32.34 -17.90 0.20
C VAL A 683 31.28 -17.44 -0.80
N TYR A 684 30.77 -16.23 -0.61
CA TYR A 684 30.03 -15.48 -1.62
C TYR A 684 30.99 -14.52 -2.32
N GLY A 685 31.15 -14.62 -3.63
CA GLY A 685 31.91 -13.66 -4.45
C GLY A 685 30.98 -12.68 -5.16
N ILE A 686 31.36 -11.41 -5.26
CA ILE A 686 30.61 -10.44 -6.08
C ILE A 686 30.57 -10.92 -7.54
N SER A 687 29.35 -11.00 -8.09
CA SER A 687 29.05 -11.67 -9.35
C SER A 687 29.70 -11.03 -10.56
N ALA A 688 30.02 -9.73 -10.50
CA ALA A 688 30.77 -9.06 -11.56
C ALA A 688 32.25 -9.52 -11.66
N GLU A 689 32.79 -10.19 -10.63
CA GLU A 689 34.23 -10.44 -10.43
C GLU A 689 34.58 -11.95 -10.32
N CYS A 690 33.62 -12.85 -10.52
CA CYS A 690 33.83 -14.32 -10.40
C CYS A 690 34.80 -14.92 -11.44
N ASP A 691 35.06 -14.26 -12.57
CA ASP A 691 36.01 -14.72 -13.59
C ASP A 691 36.81 -13.52 -14.14
N LYS A 692 38.12 -13.68 -14.30
CA LYS A 692 39.05 -12.63 -14.76
C LYS A 692 38.72 -12.09 -16.16
N SER A 693 38.01 -12.89 -16.95
CA SER A 693 37.60 -12.56 -18.31
C SER A 693 36.17 -12.02 -18.39
N MET A 694 35.38 -12.01 -17.31
CA MET A 694 33.91 -11.94 -17.38
C MET A 694 33.37 -10.70 -18.13
N PRO A 695 33.02 -10.84 -19.42
CA PRO A 695 32.69 -9.67 -20.24
C PRO A 695 31.23 -9.24 -20.04
N GLY A 696 30.43 -10.06 -19.36
CA GLY A 696 29.02 -9.85 -19.03
C GLY A 696 28.76 -9.35 -17.60
N GLY A 697 29.79 -8.96 -16.85
CA GLY A 697 29.60 -8.16 -15.65
C GLY A 697 28.93 -6.83 -16.02
N THR A 698 27.84 -6.47 -15.34
CA THR A 698 26.99 -5.30 -15.63
C THR A 698 26.38 -4.77 -14.33
N ILE A 699 25.74 -3.60 -14.36
CA ILE A 699 25.00 -3.08 -13.22
C ILE A 699 23.94 -4.07 -12.71
N GLU A 700 23.29 -4.82 -13.61
CA GLU A 700 22.31 -5.85 -13.22
C GLU A 700 22.95 -7.02 -12.45
N THR A 701 24.23 -7.35 -12.68
CA THR A 701 24.93 -8.32 -11.83
C THR A 701 25.13 -7.81 -10.41
N VAL A 702 25.41 -6.51 -10.24
CA VAL A 702 25.56 -5.88 -8.91
C VAL A 702 24.21 -5.77 -8.19
N TYR A 703 23.12 -5.47 -8.91
CA TYR A 703 21.77 -5.54 -8.34
C TYR A 703 21.43 -6.96 -7.88
N SER A 704 21.76 -7.98 -8.68
CA SER A 704 21.59 -9.38 -8.32
C SER A 704 22.35 -9.74 -7.04
N ASP A 705 23.59 -9.25 -6.88
CA ASP A 705 24.37 -9.45 -5.65
C ASP A 705 23.71 -8.83 -4.42
N ILE A 706 23.24 -7.58 -4.53
CA ILE A 706 22.55 -6.88 -3.42
C ILE A 706 21.27 -7.65 -3.02
N LEU A 707 20.47 -8.10 -4.00
CA LEU A 707 19.26 -8.89 -3.76
C LEU A 707 19.56 -10.29 -3.19
N ASN A 708 20.64 -10.95 -3.62
CA ASN A 708 21.06 -12.24 -3.08
C ASN A 708 21.54 -12.10 -1.64
N LEU A 709 22.31 -11.06 -1.32
CA LEU A 709 22.69 -10.74 0.06
C LEU A 709 21.44 -10.42 0.90
N GLY A 710 20.45 -9.71 0.33
CA GLY A 710 19.12 -9.54 0.91
C GLY A 710 18.52 -10.86 1.37
N LYS A 711 18.40 -11.85 0.47
CA LYS A 711 17.87 -13.19 0.77
C LYS A 711 18.71 -13.99 1.76
N ILE A 712 20.04 -13.93 1.66
CA ILE A 712 20.94 -14.67 2.55
C ILE A 712 20.75 -14.20 4.00
N PHE A 713 20.66 -12.88 4.22
CA PHE A 713 20.55 -12.27 5.55
C PHE A 713 19.11 -12.01 6.02
N GLY A 714 18.09 -12.25 5.19
CA GLY A 714 16.68 -12.04 5.55
C GLY A 714 16.29 -10.56 5.61
N VAL A 715 16.78 -9.77 4.66
CA VAL A 715 16.60 -8.30 4.57
C VAL A 715 16.19 -7.85 3.17
N GLU A 716 15.43 -8.69 2.46
CA GLU A 716 15.01 -8.53 1.07
C GLU A 716 14.45 -7.13 0.76
N SER A 717 13.50 -6.62 1.53
CA SER A 717 12.90 -5.30 1.30
C SER A 717 13.93 -4.15 1.39
N ARG A 718 14.96 -4.28 2.22
CA ARG A 718 16.07 -3.30 2.28
C ARG A 718 16.97 -3.43 1.06
N ALA A 719 17.23 -4.64 0.59
CA ALA A 719 17.98 -4.87 -0.65
C ALA A 719 17.26 -4.34 -1.89
N GLU A 720 15.94 -4.54 -1.96
CA GLU A 720 15.09 -3.99 -3.01
C GLU A 720 15.10 -2.46 -2.99
N ALA A 721 14.92 -1.83 -1.83
CA ALA A 721 15.00 -0.37 -1.69
C ALA A 721 16.35 0.20 -2.18
N VAL A 722 17.49 -0.44 -1.83
CA VAL A 722 18.82 -0.04 -2.31
C VAL A 722 18.95 -0.19 -3.83
N VAL A 723 18.44 -1.27 -4.41
CA VAL A 723 18.44 -1.47 -5.87
C VAL A 723 17.55 -0.43 -6.56
N GLN A 724 16.40 -0.07 -6.00
CA GLN A 724 15.54 0.97 -6.58
C GLN A 724 16.17 2.37 -6.47
N GLU A 725 16.84 2.70 -5.36
CA GLU A 725 17.64 3.94 -5.23
C GLU A 725 18.69 4.04 -6.35
N MET A 726 19.46 2.97 -6.56
CA MET A 726 20.47 2.94 -7.62
C MET A 726 19.86 3.01 -9.03
N LYS A 727 18.75 2.29 -9.29
CA LYS A 727 18.03 2.33 -10.56
C LYS A 727 17.45 3.71 -10.86
N GLY A 728 16.83 4.36 -9.88
CA GLY A 728 16.28 5.71 -10.00
C GLY A 728 17.35 6.75 -10.37
N ARG A 729 18.49 6.72 -9.66
CA ARG A 729 19.64 7.61 -9.96
C ARG A 729 20.17 7.41 -11.39
N ILE A 730 20.33 6.16 -11.84
CA ILE A 730 20.81 5.85 -13.19
C ILE A 730 19.76 6.22 -14.26
N ALA A 731 18.47 6.04 -14.00
CA ALA A 731 17.39 6.45 -14.91
C ALA A 731 17.37 7.99 -15.12
N VAL A 732 17.66 8.78 -14.09
CA VAL A 732 17.81 10.25 -14.19
C VAL A 732 19.02 10.66 -15.05
N VAL A 733 20.08 9.84 -15.10
CA VAL A 733 21.18 10.04 -16.06
C VAL A 733 20.73 9.66 -17.46
N GLN A 734 20.13 8.48 -17.64
CA GLN A 734 19.73 7.97 -18.95
C GLN A 734 18.65 8.82 -19.64
N SER A 735 17.73 9.44 -18.90
CA SER A 735 16.74 10.36 -19.48
C SER A 735 17.37 11.61 -20.12
N LYS A 736 18.57 12.01 -19.66
CA LYS A 736 19.33 13.14 -20.18
C LYS A 736 20.26 12.75 -21.34
N VAL A 737 20.92 11.59 -21.26
CA VAL A 737 21.97 11.19 -22.23
C VAL A 737 21.52 10.14 -23.26
N GLY A 738 20.47 9.37 -23.01
CA GLY A 738 20.10 8.19 -23.82
C GLY A 738 19.69 8.48 -25.27
N ASN A 739 19.36 9.73 -25.60
CA ASN A 739 19.07 10.18 -26.96
C ASN A 739 20.24 10.94 -27.62
N LEU A 740 21.39 11.04 -26.96
CA LEU A 740 22.57 11.72 -27.47
C LEU A 740 23.52 10.72 -28.17
N PRO A 741 24.33 11.16 -29.16
CA PRO A 741 25.36 10.30 -29.75
C PRO A 741 26.42 9.94 -28.71
N PRO A 742 26.82 8.66 -28.57
CA PRO A 742 27.71 8.24 -27.50
C PRO A 742 29.13 8.78 -27.68
N VAL A 743 29.70 9.32 -26.61
CA VAL A 743 31.07 9.86 -26.59
C VAL A 743 32.08 8.72 -26.61
N GLN A 744 33.12 8.81 -27.44
CA GLN A 744 34.16 7.77 -27.49
C GLN A 744 35.11 7.88 -26.28
N VAL A 745 35.11 6.87 -25.41
CA VAL A 745 35.84 6.87 -24.11
C VAL A 745 36.98 5.86 -24.13
N ALA A 746 38.14 6.24 -23.61
CA ALA A 746 39.15 5.28 -23.18
C ALA A 746 39.28 5.34 -21.66
N PHE A 747 39.01 4.22 -20.98
CA PHE A 747 39.21 4.08 -19.53
C PHE A 747 40.68 3.72 -19.26
N TYR A 748 41.41 4.62 -18.61
CA TYR A 748 42.81 4.43 -18.22
C TYR A 748 42.94 4.16 -16.71
N ASP A 749 43.54 3.02 -16.40
CA ASP A 749 43.93 2.62 -15.05
C ASP A 749 45.36 3.08 -14.75
N ALA A 750 46.38 2.40 -15.28
CA ALA A 750 47.75 2.59 -14.84
C ALA A 750 48.78 2.29 -15.95
N GLY A 751 50.05 2.54 -15.64
CA GLY A 751 51.18 2.11 -16.47
C GLY A 751 51.55 3.07 -17.61
N GLU A 752 52.85 3.39 -17.69
CA GLU A 752 53.38 4.31 -18.71
C GLU A 752 53.94 3.59 -19.94
N GLU A 753 54.46 2.36 -19.82
CA GLU A 753 55.08 1.60 -20.94
C GLU A 753 54.14 0.54 -21.54
N GLN A 754 53.38 -0.14 -20.69
CA GLN A 754 52.15 -0.83 -21.08
C GLN A 754 51.01 -0.06 -20.42
N ILE A 755 50.01 0.29 -21.21
CA ILE A 755 48.86 1.10 -20.81
C ILE A 755 47.78 0.14 -20.31
N GLY A 756 47.49 0.19 -19.02
CA GLY A 756 46.40 -0.51 -18.35
C GLY A 756 45.07 0.17 -18.67
N VAL A 757 44.15 -0.57 -19.28
CA VAL A 757 42.82 -0.10 -19.69
C VAL A 757 41.75 -1.16 -19.40
N TYR A 758 40.50 -0.72 -19.25
CA TYR A 758 39.36 -1.65 -19.17
C TYR A 758 38.73 -1.87 -20.54
N GLY A 759 38.51 -3.14 -20.90
CA GLY A 759 37.93 -3.56 -22.18
C GLY A 759 36.44 -3.86 -22.08
N SER A 760 36.08 -4.93 -21.38
CA SER A 760 34.73 -5.47 -21.23
C SER A 760 34.21 -5.37 -19.78
N GLY A 761 33.06 -5.97 -19.49
CA GLY A 761 32.49 -6.05 -18.15
C GLY A 761 31.95 -4.74 -17.58
N LEU A 762 31.83 -4.68 -16.26
CA LEU A 762 31.09 -3.63 -15.52
C LEU A 762 31.55 -2.21 -15.89
N ASN A 763 32.85 -2.01 -16.11
CA ASN A 763 33.42 -0.70 -16.45
C ASN A 763 33.01 -0.22 -17.85
N SER A 764 32.80 -1.14 -18.79
CA SER A 764 32.30 -0.85 -20.13
C SER A 764 30.79 -0.54 -20.09
N ASP A 765 30.04 -1.28 -19.26
CA ASP A 765 28.62 -1.05 -18.99
C ASP A 765 28.36 0.32 -18.34
N MET A 766 29.13 0.69 -17.30
CA MET A 766 29.07 2.01 -16.66
C MET A 766 29.37 3.16 -17.64
N ILE A 767 30.30 2.97 -18.59
CA ILE A 767 30.53 3.94 -19.67
C ILE A 767 29.28 4.07 -20.55
N ALA A 768 28.64 2.96 -20.93
CA ALA A 768 27.44 2.97 -21.77
C ALA A 768 26.25 3.66 -21.07
N LEU A 769 26.03 3.35 -19.79
CA LEU A 769 24.99 3.97 -18.95
C LEU A 769 25.20 5.49 -18.78
N ALA A 770 26.46 5.96 -18.82
CA ALA A 770 26.82 7.37 -18.80
C ALA A 770 26.69 8.10 -20.16
N GLY A 771 26.29 7.41 -21.24
CA GLY A 771 26.22 7.97 -22.59
C GLY A 771 27.56 7.93 -23.36
N GLY A 772 28.47 7.03 -22.99
CA GLY A 772 29.73 6.79 -23.71
C GLY A 772 29.75 5.49 -24.49
N GLU A 773 30.80 5.29 -25.28
CA GLU A 773 31.17 4.01 -25.90
C GLU A 773 32.66 3.75 -25.64
N ASN A 774 32.99 2.59 -25.05
CA ASN A 774 34.37 2.27 -24.74
C ASN A 774 35.13 1.84 -26.02
N VAL A 775 36.23 2.53 -26.35
CA VAL A 775 37.05 2.20 -27.52
C VAL A 775 37.77 0.84 -27.43
N PHE A 776 37.70 0.16 -26.28
CA PHE A 776 38.15 -1.22 -26.06
C PHE A 776 37.01 -2.24 -25.85
N ALA A 777 35.73 -1.88 -26.03
CA ALA A 777 34.56 -2.74 -25.78
C ALA A 777 34.54 -4.11 -26.49
N ASN A 778 35.30 -4.26 -27.59
CA ASN A 778 35.35 -5.49 -28.38
C ASN A 778 36.44 -6.49 -27.93
N GLU A 779 37.24 -6.14 -26.93
CA GLU A 779 38.26 -7.03 -26.37
C GLU A 779 37.61 -8.02 -25.39
N THR A 780 38.21 -9.21 -25.22
CA THR A 780 37.61 -10.26 -24.39
C THR A 780 37.87 -10.07 -22.90
N ASP A 781 39.09 -9.75 -22.51
CA ASP A 781 39.46 -9.55 -21.11
C ASP A 781 38.93 -8.21 -20.55
N VAL A 782 38.47 -8.24 -19.30
CA VAL A 782 37.98 -7.05 -18.57
C VAL A 782 39.10 -6.03 -18.38
N TYR A 783 40.30 -6.49 -17.99
CA TYR A 783 41.50 -5.67 -17.83
C TYR A 783 42.57 -6.03 -18.86
N LEU A 784 43.12 -5.01 -19.51
CA LEU A 784 44.08 -5.16 -20.61
C LEU A 784 45.34 -4.34 -20.33
N GLN A 785 46.50 -4.92 -20.60
CA GLN A 785 47.75 -4.18 -20.75
C GLN A 785 48.11 -4.10 -22.23
N VAL A 786 47.98 -2.91 -22.82
CA VAL A 786 48.23 -2.69 -24.25
C VAL A 786 49.48 -1.86 -24.49
N SER A 787 50.16 -2.05 -25.62
CA SER A 787 51.31 -1.20 -25.96
C SER A 787 50.86 0.22 -26.32
N LYS A 788 51.80 1.18 -26.24
CA LYS A 788 51.56 2.56 -26.68
C LYS A 788 51.04 2.63 -28.12
N GLU A 789 51.51 1.77 -29.01
CA GLU A 789 51.07 1.71 -30.40
C GLU A 789 49.62 1.23 -30.53
N VAL A 790 49.21 0.23 -29.74
CA VAL A 790 47.83 -0.29 -29.71
C VAL A 790 46.87 0.76 -29.11
N PHE A 791 47.29 1.47 -28.07
CA PHE A 791 46.52 2.58 -27.52
C PHE A 791 46.44 3.75 -28.53
N ALA A 792 47.55 4.13 -29.16
CA ALA A 792 47.65 5.28 -30.07
C ALA A 792 46.80 5.20 -31.35
N VAL A 793 46.34 4.03 -31.76
CA VAL A 793 45.43 3.87 -32.91
C VAL A 793 43.94 3.98 -32.54
N LYS A 794 43.59 4.03 -31.25
CA LYS A 794 42.23 4.32 -30.79
C LYS A 794 41.94 5.82 -30.90
N THR A 795 40.66 6.16 -30.97
CA THR A 795 40.19 7.55 -31.18
C THR A 795 39.27 8.06 -30.07
N PRO A 796 39.72 8.08 -28.79
CA PRO A 796 38.90 8.62 -27.71
C PRO A 796 38.74 10.15 -27.82
N GLU A 797 37.54 10.60 -27.52
CA GLU A 797 37.12 11.99 -27.36
C GLU A 797 37.29 12.47 -25.92
N ILE A 798 37.28 11.54 -24.95
CA ILE A 798 37.59 11.79 -23.54
C ILE A 798 38.34 10.61 -22.92
N PHE A 799 39.21 10.88 -21.94
CA PHE A 799 39.79 9.86 -21.07
C PHE A 799 39.02 9.77 -19.75
N ALA A 800 38.50 8.60 -19.41
CA ALA A 800 38.13 8.29 -18.02
C ALA A 800 39.41 7.83 -17.31
N VAL A 801 39.77 8.46 -16.19
CA VAL A 801 41.01 8.18 -15.46
C VAL A 801 40.66 7.72 -14.05
N LEU A 802 41.06 6.51 -13.68
CA LEU A 802 40.80 5.98 -12.33
C LEU A 802 41.47 6.86 -11.28
N ASP A 803 40.75 7.38 -10.31
CA ASP A 803 41.31 8.11 -9.19
C ASP A 803 41.53 7.14 -8.02
N TYR A 804 42.78 7.06 -7.55
CA TYR A 804 43.16 6.24 -6.40
C TYR A 804 43.11 7.03 -5.09
N GLU A 805 42.55 8.24 -5.10
CA GLU A 805 42.17 9.05 -3.93
C GLU A 805 43.30 9.26 -2.91
N GLY A 806 44.53 9.39 -3.43
CA GLY A 806 45.74 9.62 -2.64
C GLY A 806 46.53 8.36 -2.25
N ALA A 807 46.25 7.19 -2.84
CA ALA A 807 47.01 5.96 -2.59
C ALA A 807 48.54 6.13 -2.70
N ALA A 808 49.26 5.61 -1.71
CA ALA A 808 50.69 5.84 -1.56
C ALA A 808 51.49 5.30 -2.77
N GLY A 809 52.27 6.18 -3.41
CA GLY A 809 53.13 5.84 -4.54
C GLY A 809 52.43 5.88 -5.91
N VAL A 810 51.12 6.13 -5.97
CA VAL A 810 50.38 6.38 -7.21
C VAL A 810 50.35 7.88 -7.49
N PRO A 811 50.74 8.36 -8.68
CA PRO A 811 50.57 9.77 -9.06
C PRO A 811 49.10 10.16 -9.11
N ASP A 812 48.80 11.43 -8.84
CA ASP A 812 47.45 11.98 -8.93
C ASP A 812 46.85 11.83 -10.35
N GLU A 813 45.54 11.78 -10.40
CA GLU A 813 44.69 11.64 -11.58
C GLU A 813 44.91 12.77 -12.60
N ILE A 814 45.16 14.01 -12.15
CA ILE A 814 45.53 15.13 -13.04
C ILE A 814 46.91 14.90 -13.67
N THR A 815 47.90 14.41 -12.92
CA THR A 815 49.24 14.08 -13.41
C THR A 815 49.19 12.91 -14.39
N ARG A 816 48.34 11.91 -14.15
CA ARG A 816 48.09 10.79 -15.06
C ARG A 816 47.35 11.21 -16.33
N ALA A 817 46.37 12.11 -16.26
CA ALA A 817 45.76 12.72 -17.43
C ALA A 817 46.78 13.54 -18.27
N LYS A 818 47.67 14.30 -17.62
CA LYS A 818 48.77 15.01 -18.30
C LYS A 818 49.73 14.05 -19.03
N PHE A 819 50.03 12.89 -18.46
CA PHE A 819 50.82 11.85 -19.14
C PHE A 819 50.14 11.43 -20.45
N LEU A 820 48.84 11.10 -20.44
CA LEU A 820 48.10 10.73 -21.66
C LEU A 820 48.13 11.86 -22.69
N PHE A 821 47.93 13.10 -22.26
CA PHE A 821 47.96 14.29 -23.12
C PHE A 821 49.32 14.56 -23.78
N THR A 822 50.43 14.24 -23.09
CA THR A 822 51.79 14.44 -23.60
C THR A 822 52.25 13.27 -24.46
N THR A 823 51.88 12.03 -24.10
CA THR A 823 52.27 10.80 -24.81
C THR A 823 51.45 10.58 -26.07
N PHE A 824 50.16 10.94 -26.07
CA PHE A 824 49.24 10.73 -27.20
C PHE A 824 48.65 12.06 -27.74
N PRO A 825 49.48 13.04 -28.17
CA PRO A 825 49.03 14.41 -28.49
C PRO A 825 48.14 14.50 -29.73
N ASN A 826 48.01 13.43 -30.51
CA ASN A 826 47.19 13.38 -31.73
C ASN A 826 45.74 12.92 -31.48
N MET A 827 45.44 12.32 -30.33
CA MET A 827 44.06 11.94 -29.96
C MET A 827 43.17 13.16 -29.75
N GLN A 828 41.85 13.00 -29.92
CA GLN A 828 40.91 14.13 -29.76
C GLN A 828 40.84 14.57 -28.30
N ALA A 829 40.69 13.63 -27.36
CA ALA A 829 40.81 13.87 -25.92
C ALA A 829 42.06 14.68 -25.54
N SER A 830 43.22 14.37 -26.15
CA SER A 830 44.50 15.06 -25.90
C SER A 830 44.61 16.46 -26.51
N LYS A 831 43.90 16.75 -27.60
CA LYS A 831 43.85 18.10 -28.19
C LYS A 831 42.98 19.02 -27.34
N ASP A 832 41.80 18.52 -26.98
CA ASP A 832 40.76 19.27 -26.29
C ASP A 832 40.97 19.31 -24.76
N LYS A 833 41.91 18.50 -24.25
CA LYS A 833 42.18 18.27 -22.82
C LYS A 833 40.97 17.74 -22.07
N ARG A 834 40.10 16.97 -22.74
CA ARG A 834 38.95 16.30 -22.13
C ARG A 834 39.40 15.06 -21.36
N TRP A 835 39.09 15.03 -20.08
CA TRP A 835 39.23 13.87 -19.20
C TRP A 835 38.25 14.00 -18.03
N VAL A 836 37.99 12.88 -17.34
CA VAL A 836 37.16 12.82 -16.13
C VAL A 836 37.81 11.91 -15.09
N PRO A 837 37.88 12.30 -13.80
CA PRO A 837 38.26 11.38 -12.73
C PRO A 837 37.11 10.43 -12.39
N VAL A 838 37.41 9.15 -12.23
CA VAL A 838 36.47 8.13 -11.75
C VAL A 838 37.00 7.62 -10.41
N SER A 839 36.32 7.94 -9.30
CA SER A 839 36.71 7.51 -7.95
C SER A 839 36.89 5.98 -7.88
N GLY A 840 37.98 5.52 -7.26
CA GLY A 840 38.23 4.11 -7.02
C GLY A 840 37.16 3.45 -6.14
N ALA A 841 36.60 4.20 -5.18
CA ALA A 841 35.46 3.74 -4.38
C ALA A 841 34.18 3.55 -5.20
N ALA A 842 33.95 4.39 -6.22
CA ALA A 842 32.78 4.34 -7.09
C ALA A 842 32.95 3.47 -8.36
N PHE A 843 34.20 3.11 -8.68
CA PHE A 843 34.58 2.17 -9.73
C PHE A 843 34.31 0.72 -9.34
N ALA A 844 34.55 0.35 -8.08
CA ALA A 844 34.37 -1.01 -7.60
C ALA A 844 32.88 -1.41 -7.57
N ALA A 845 32.61 -2.70 -7.82
CA ALA A 845 31.25 -3.24 -7.79
C ALA A 845 30.58 -3.02 -6.41
N GLY A 846 29.55 -2.18 -6.35
CA GLY A 846 28.83 -1.86 -5.12
C GLY A 846 27.92 -0.63 -5.23
N ILE A 847 27.46 -0.12 -4.09
CA ILE A 847 26.40 0.91 -4.02
C ILE A 847 26.77 2.28 -4.62
N ARG A 848 28.07 2.56 -4.79
CA ARG A 848 28.57 3.85 -5.31
C ARG A 848 28.62 3.97 -6.84
N ILE A 849 28.29 2.91 -7.60
CA ILE A 849 28.32 2.95 -9.07
C ILE A 849 27.54 4.14 -9.67
N PRO A 850 26.36 4.55 -9.16
CA PRO A 850 25.65 5.73 -9.64
C PRO A 850 26.44 7.05 -9.49
N ASP A 851 27.41 7.14 -8.57
CA ASP A 851 28.29 8.32 -8.46
C ASP A 851 29.25 8.41 -9.66
N ALA A 852 29.84 7.28 -10.06
CA ALA A 852 30.74 7.18 -11.21
C ALA A 852 29.99 7.38 -12.54
N ILE A 853 28.95 6.57 -12.76
CA ILE A 853 27.61 7.03 -13.16
C ILE A 853 27.49 8.47 -13.69
N GLU A 854 26.95 9.30 -12.79
CA GLU A 854 26.69 10.71 -12.97
C GLU A 854 27.94 11.55 -13.27
N SER A 855 29.09 11.24 -12.64
CA SER A 855 30.35 11.98 -12.85
C SER A 855 30.81 11.87 -14.31
N MET A 856 30.80 10.65 -14.86
CA MET A 856 31.11 10.39 -16.25
C MET A 856 30.09 11.08 -17.18
N ALA A 857 28.80 10.94 -16.92
CA ALA A 857 27.76 11.53 -17.77
C ALA A 857 27.86 13.06 -17.84
N LYS A 858 28.10 13.74 -16.71
CA LYS A 858 28.34 15.20 -16.63
C LYS A 858 29.58 15.64 -17.40
N ALA A 859 30.59 14.77 -17.56
CA ALA A 859 31.81 15.06 -18.32
C ALA A 859 31.73 14.67 -19.81
N PHE A 860 30.92 13.65 -20.14
CA PHE A 860 30.66 13.20 -21.51
C PHE A 860 29.72 14.21 -22.21
N HIS A 861 28.63 14.57 -21.55
CA HIS A 861 27.56 15.44 -22.06
C HIS A 861 27.29 16.64 -21.14
N PRO A 862 28.26 17.54 -20.90
CA PRO A 862 28.06 18.70 -20.02
C PRO A 862 26.90 19.63 -20.46
N GLU A 863 26.50 19.58 -21.72
CA GLU A 863 25.32 20.26 -22.27
C GLU A 863 23.97 19.72 -21.77
N ALA A 864 23.91 18.46 -21.31
CA ALA A 864 22.68 17.81 -20.85
C ALA A 864 22.37 18.03 -19.36
N PHE A 865 23.25 18.74 -18.65
CA PHE A 865 23.17 18.98 -17.19
C PHE A 865 23.28 20.48 -16.83
N GLN A 866 22.96 21.38 -17.77
CA GLN A 866 22.98 22.85 -17.61
C GLN A 866 21.60 23.46 -17.37
#